data_AF-A0A971WEH1-F1
#
_entry.id   AF-A0A971WEH1-F1
#
_cell.length_a   1.000
_cell.length_b   1.000
_cell.length_c   1.000
_cell.angle_alpha   90.00
_cell.angle_beta   90.00
_cell.angle_gamma   90.00
#
_symmetry.space_group_name_H-M   'P 1'
#
loop_
_entity.id
_entity.type
_entity.pdbx_description
1 polymer ?
#
loop_
_entity_poly.entity_id
_entity_poly.type
_entity_poly.pdbx_seq_one_letter_code
_entity_poly.pdbx_strand_id
1 'polypeptide(L)'
;MSGELKIENNAAVNNQTIINIQNMSGNVAMPDNPTYVVAENVDAAAKTGTTTIALNNELYNLFVVGCETFESGRFTVPNGRVLNGNPEIEKWYASFSADALKEIKGMPSLFMSENRKYGGATESDHTAYFGIVTDVRKQRKQTIVAFKTIMEIPQQAIIDLAVYLGIDNEGSGLTELNVTRWSIKRADLISELRLAGFKIKSNPRGLLSSREKIVSIPLEKNFNFTGRSEYLRDIFKRFNESTNNAPSKQTVCGLGGVGKTQLALQYAYENIHNYDAVCWIECSSEVSVKRSCENFLAQVGGLLQANTEAVFAQWFQSHYNWLLIFDDVGANASIESLIPKIGEGHVLVTTQQAKGDVILLDVMEIEEAAGFIVKRTGINDTLAANSIAARLGRFPLVLEQASAYVKEIKIDLSEYLELINKHGLDVFDEDDEVECYSRNIRTVWNITLEKLNETERRLLYCFAYMSSDIIALNWLVEHAKKLHAENEKAETNDTNVYAILRKFVVSSFSPDLIAALSDDTKRNNAVRKLARYSLITIKPDKTITMHGLLQEVIRKTITDPVYLLSVWEVLKSKRSDVGLIYNDYHIALPFEQAKAMILTAETLLNYGKEYEAANDKPNVELWELEFDFYSLFAQYLTLRGIRENNAEILQEADRCYVTACEIGTPLYGGGENSELLSGASAFTVIQEKHRRMRVNLILKRVDEAHKIYAEVRAPVSKSLKKEPNMSYHAFNNFGDLWHEFGFLPEAIECYELALKVGFDDKKEMLLEKIAKCKNGGSCNV
;
A
#
# COMPACT_ATOMS: atom_id res chain seq x y z
N MET A 1 49.18 24.51 10.18
CA MET A 1 49.77 24.47 11.53
C MET A 1 48.58 24.42 12.50
N SER A 2 48.08 23.24 12.83
CA SER A 2 48.58 22.28 13.84
C SER A 2 48.16 22.66 15.25
N GLY A 3 47.43 21.75 15.92
CA GLY A 3 47.13 21.80 17.36
C GLY A 3 45.70 21.36 17.66
N GLU A 4 45.36 20.10 17.40
CA GLU A 4 45.37 18.98 18.37
C GLU A 4 44.10 18.89 19.23
N LEU A 5 43.26 17.92 18.87
CA LEU A 5 42.29 17.26 19.73
C LEU A 5 43.01 16.64 20.93
N LYS A 6 42.61 17.04 22.14
CA LYS A 6 42.86 16.25 23.35
C LYS A 6 41.54 15.79 23.94
N ILE A 7 41.40 14.46 23.93
CA ILE A 7 40.43 13.70 24.71
C ILE A 7 40.93 13.71 26.16
N GLU A 8 40.13 14.23 27.09
CA GLU A 8 40.23 13.87 28.50
C GLU A 8 38.88 13.34 28.97
N ASN A 9 38.81 12.01 29.05
CA ASN A 9 37.87 11.30 29.90
C ASN A 9 38.32 11.52 31.34
N ASN A 10 37.45 12.06 32.19
CA ASN A 10 37.42 11.66 33.59
C ASN A 10 35.99 11.69 34.13
N ALA A 11 35.58 10.50 34.55
CA ALA A 11 34.28 10.15 35.07
C ALA A 11 34.00 10.82 36.41
N ALA A 12 32.82 11.42 36.54
CA ALA A 12 32.11 11.56 37.80
C ALA A 12 30.65 11.16 37.55
N VAL A 13 30.30 10.01 38.10
CA VAL A 13 28.98 9.40 38.10
C VAL A 13 27.99 10.36 38.76
N ASN A 14 27.04 10.90 37.98
CA ASN A 14 25.78 11.43 38.52
C ASN A 14 24.64 10.60 37.92
N ASN A 15 24.13 9.68 38.73
CA ASN A 15 23.00 8.80 38.44
C ASN A 15 21.75 9.62 38.08
N GLN A 16 21.50 9.83 36.79
CA GLN A 16 20.19 10.27 36.32
C GLN A 16 19.30 9.05 36.14
N THR A 17 18.53 8.72 37.17
CA THR A 17 17.35 7.87 37.06
C THR A 17 16.39 8.45 36.02
N ILE A 18 16.11 7.78 34.89
CA ILE A 18 15.12 8.24 33.91
C ILE A 18 13.72 8.02 34.50
N ILE A 19 12.82 9.01 34.35
CA ILE A 19 11.45 8.97 34.89
C ILE A 19 10.46 9.11 33.71
N ASN A 20 9.72 8.04 33.36
CA ASN A 20 8.81 8.03 32.20
C ASN A 20 7.33 8.02 32.60
N ILE A 21 6.52 8.92 32.04
CA ILE A 21 5.07 8.97 32.31
C ILE A 21 4.28 8.15 31.25
N GLN A 22 3.42 7.20 31.64
CA GLN A 22 2.64 6.29 30.77
C GLN A 22 1.15 6.25 31.17
N ASN A 23 0.17 6.24 30.26
CA ASN A 23 -1.25 5.94 30.59
C ASN A 23 -1.56 4.46 30.22
N MET A 24 -2.33 3.72 31.01
CA MET A 24 -2.82 2.35 30.67
C MET A 24 -4.33 2.25 30.93
N SER A 25 -5.25 1.76 30.11
CA SER A 25 -5.40 1.45 28.67
C SER A 25 -6.93 1.34 28.36
N GLY A 26 -7.34 1.31 27.10
CA GLY A 26 -8.72 1.49 26.63
C GLY A 26 -9.79 0.48 27.08
N ASN A 27 -10.97 0.98 27.47
CA ASN A 27 -12.20 1.02 26.65
C ASN A 27 -13.40 1.61 27.42
N VAL A 28 -14.32 2.21 26.67
CA VAL A 28 -15.21 3.33 27.05
C VAL A 28 -16.17 3.06 28.23
N ALA A 29 -16.04 3.83 29.31
CA ALA A 29 -16.97 4.91 29.69
C ALA A 29 -16.47 5.67 30.95
N MET A 30 -16.47 7.01 30.89
CA MET A 30 -16.31 7.98 32.01
C MET A 30 -14.87 8.24 32.51
N PRO A 31 -14.63 9.37 33.22
CA PRO A 31 -13.32 10.01 33.40
C PRO A 31 -12.44 9.17 34.35
N ASP A 32 -11.15 9.53 34.46
CA ASP A 32 -10.12 8.88 35.31
C ASP A 32 -9.26 7.81 34.58
N ASN A 33 -8.35 8.28 33.72
CA ASN A 33 -7.33 7.45 33.07
C ASN A 33 -6.01 7.51 33.87
N PRO A 34 -5.62 6.49 34.66
CA PRO A 34 -4.50 6.59 35.59
C PRO A 34 -3.16 6.75 34.87
N THR A 35 -2.44 7.82 35.20
CA THR A 35 -1.17 8.16 34.57
C THR A 35 0.01 7.60 35.37
N TYR A 36 0.74 6.61 34.91
CA TYR A 36 1.88 6.00 35.61
C TYR A 36 3.21 6.74 35.41
N VAL A 37 4.16 6.55 36.32
CA VAL A 37 5.55 7.03 36.30
C VAL A 37 6.50 5.87 36.51
N VAL A 38 7.45 5.67 35.60
CA VAL A 38 8.48 4.64 35.66
C VAL A 38 9.78 5.25 36.16
N ALA A 39 10.24 4.89 37.35
CA ALA A 39 11.52 5.34 37.91
C ALA A 39 12.57 4.21 37.93
N GLU A 40 13.76 4.47 37.42
CA GLU A 40 14.94 3.60 37.53
C GLU A 40 15.68 3.81 38.86
N ASN A 41 15.57 2.90 39.82
CA ASN A 41 16.35 3.03 41.05
C ASN A 41 17.82 2.67 40.77
N VAL A 42 18.73 3.62 41.02
CA VAL A 42 20.16 3.33 41.12
C VAL A 42 20.51 3.24 42.61
N ASP A 43 20.30 2.07 43.20
CA ASP A 43 20.89 1.76 44.50
C ASP A 43 22.31 1.22 44.29
N ALA A 44 23.25 1.70 45.11
CA ALA A 44 24.68 1.37 45.04
C ALA A 44 25.02 -0.09 45.40
N ALA A 45 24.03 -0.96 45.58
CA ALA A 45 24.21 -2.38 45.85
C ALA A 45 23.06 -3.20 45.25
N ALA A 46 23.37 -3.91 44.15
CA ALA A 46 22.62 -5.01 43.53
C ALA A 46 21.33 -4.70 42.72
N LYS A 47 21.36 -5.10 41.44
CA LYS A 47 20.30 -5.23 40.42
C LYS A 47 19.53 -3.94 40.05
N THR A 48 19.73 -3.49 38.82
CA THR A 48 18.88 -2.51 38.14
C THR A 48 17.42 -2.99 38.16
N GLY A 49 16.55 -2.29 38.87
CA GLY A 49 15.12 -2.56 38.96
C GLY A 49 14.31 -1.35 38.53
N THR A 50 13.41 -1.56 37.58
CA THR A 50 12.47 -0.55 37.09
C THR A 50 11.19 -0.60 37.93
N THR A 51 10.78 0.51 38.55
CA THR A 51 9.54 0.58 39.35
C THR A 51 8.51 1.48 38.68
N THR A 52 7.32 0.94 38.41
CA THR A 52 6.19 1.70 37.85
C THR A 52 5.24 2.14 38.98
N ILE A 53 4.94 3.42 39.05
CA ILE A 53 4.09 4.06 40.07
C ILE A 53 2.86 4.62 39.36
N ALA A 54 1.65 4.22 39.73
CA ALA A 54 0.43 4.87 39.21
C ALA A 54 0.33 6.29 39.79
N LEU A 55 0.14 7.31 38.94
CA LEU A 55 -0.21 8.64 39.41
C LEU A 55 -1.69 8.72 39.70
N ASN A 56 -1.99 9.35 40.82
CA ASN A 56 -3.32 9.77 41.21
C ASN A 56 -3.72 11.00 40.37
N ASN A 57 -4.85 10.92 39.67
CA ASN A 57 -5.38 12.04 38.88
C ASN A 57 -6.40 12.89 39.65
N GLU A 58 -6.76 12.50 40.87
CA GLU A 58 -7.65 13.28 41.72
C GLU A 58 -6.88 14.26 42.62
N LEU A 59 -5.64 13.92 42.99
CA LEU A 59 -4.83 14.65 43.96
C LEU A 59 -3.44 14.99 43.43
N TYR A 60 -2.96 16.20 43.69
CA TYR A 60 -1.60 16.61 43.38
C TYR A 60 -0.92 17.30 44.58
N ASN A 61 0.42 17.24 44.65
CA ASN A 61 1.19 18.00 45.63
C ASN A 61 1.48 19.41 45.12
N LEU A 62 1.20 20.42 45.93
CA LEU A 62 1.62 21.79 45.69
C LEU A 62 2.72 22.16 46.70
N PHE A 63 3.91 22.44 46.19
CA PHE A 63 5.05 22.92 46.98
C PHE A 63 5.36 24.35 46.60
N VAL A 64 5.14 25.26 47.55
CA VAL A 64 5.57 26.66 47.47
C VAL A 64 6.68 26.83 48.50
N VAL A 65 7.90 27.17 48.07
CA VAL A 65 9.05 27.29 48.98
C VAL A 65 9.81 28.57 48.71
N GLY A 66 9.89 29.44 49.71
CA GLY A 66 10.59 30.71 49.64
C GLY A 66 12.09 30.50 49.45
N CYS A 67 12.70 31.32 48.58
CA CYS A 67 14.14 31.31 48.28
C CYS A 67 14.70 29.99 47.68
N GLU A 68 13.85 29.07 47.22
CA GLU A 68 14.25 27.81 46.59
C GLU A 68 14.24 27.93 45.05
N THR A 69 15.26 27.39 44.39
CA THR A 69 15.37 27.34 42.92
C THR A 69 15.05 25.97 42.34
N PHE A 70 14.95 24.94 43.19
CA PHE A 70 14.59 23.57 42.81
C PHE A 70 15.60 22.89 41.86
N GLU A 71 16.85 23.35 41.86
CA GLU A 71 17.93 22.78 41.04
C GLU A 71 18.66 21.61 41.74
N SER A 72 18.60 21.54 43.06
CA SER A 72 19.39 20.62 43.90
C SER A 72 18.77 19.22 44.04
N GLY A 73 17.56 18.99 43.50
CA GLY A 73 16.81 17.74 43.60
C GLY A 73 16.27 17.41 45.00
N ARG A 74 16.52 18.26 46.00
CA ARG A 74 15.96 18.17 47.35
C ARG A 74 15.72 19.56 47.96
N PHE A 75 14.59 19.76 48.63
CA PHE A 75 14.33 20.97 49.41
C PHE A 75 13.76 20.60 50.78
N THR A 76 13.63 21.60 51.66
CA THR A 76 13.09 21.41 53.01
C THR A 76 11.87 22.27 53.28
N VAL A 77 10.85 21.69 53.92
CA VAL A 77 9.66 22.40 54.37
C VAL A 77 9.59 22.36 55.91
N PRO A 78 9.43 23.51 56.60
CA PRO A 78 9.26 23.52 58.06
C PRO A 78 8.06 22.66 58.49
N ASN A 79 8.19 21.87 59.56
CA ASN A 79 7.15 20.89 59.94
C ASN A 79 5.77 21.52 60.20
N GLY A 80 5.69 22.78 60.67
CA GLY A 80 4.42 23.50 60.86
C GLY A 80 3.77 24.01 59.57
N ARG A 81 4.43 23.82 58.42
CA ARG A 81 3.97 24.22 57.08
C ARG A 81 3.84 23.03 56.13
N VAL A 82 4.03 21.82 56.62
CA VAL A 82 3.87 20.56 55.89
C VAL A 82 2.42 20.12 55.96
N LEU A 83 1.83 19.82 54.80
CA LEU A 83 0.44 19.40 54.67
C LEU A 83 -0.50 20.37 55.39
N ASN A 84 -0.35 21.66 55.11
CA ASN A 84 -1.15 22.72 55.70
C ASN A 84 -2.20 23.17 54.66
N GLY A 85 -3.49 23.14 54.98
CA GLY A 85 -4.62 23.36 54.08
C GLY A 85 -5.90 22.67 54.55
N ASN A 86 -6.38 21.67 53.80
CA ASN A 86 -7.65 20.99 54.07
C ASN A 86 -7.53 19.98 55.24
N PRO A 87 -8.19 20.22 56.41
CA PRO A 87 -8.00 19.43 57.64
C PRO A 87 -8.27 17.93 57.51
N GLU A 88 -9.16 17.52 56.60
CA GLU A 88 -9.47 16.10 56.38
C GLU A 88 -8.31 15.37 55.68
N ILE A 89 -7.66 16.06 54.75
CA ILE A 89 -6.49 15.56 54.02
C ILE A 89 -5.27 15.56 54.95
N GLU A 90 -5.09 16.60 55.76
CA GLU A 90 -3.98 16.68 56.72
C GLU A 90 -3.97 15.48 57.67
N LYS A 91 -5.14 15.09 58.20
CA LYS A 91 -5.25 14.02 59.20
C LYS A 91 -4.74 12.67 58.69
N TRP A 92 -4.95 12.37 57.41
CA TRP A 92 -4.50 11.12 56.79
C TRP A 92 -2.98 11.13 56.55
N TYR A 93 -2.47 12.18 55.92
CA TYR A 93 -1.07 12.24 55.47
C TYR A 93 -0.07 12.71 56.55
N ALA A 94 -0.52 13.37 57.63
CA ALA A 94 0.35 13.90 58.70
C ALA A 94 1.18 12.84 59.44
N SER A 95 0.71 11.59 59.43
CA SER A 95 1.37 10.44 60.05
C SER A 95 2.61 9.95 59.28
N PHE A 96 2.72 10.25 57.97
CA PHE A 96 3.69 9.65 57.05
C PHE A 96 3.83 8.13 57.24
N SER A 97 2.70 7.42 57.34
CA SER A 97 2.69 5.96 57.26
C SER A 97 3.27 5.48 55.92
N ALA A 98 3.66 4.21 55.83
CA ALA A 98 4.17 3.65 54.59
C ALA A 98 3.19 3.82 53.42
N ASP A 99 1.89 3.66 53.67
CA ASP A 99 0.83 3.85 52.67
C ASP A 99 0.65 5.32 52.29
N ALA A 100 0.66 6.23 53.27
CA ALA A 100 0.59 7.67 53.01
C ALA A 100 1.79 8.15 52.17
N LEU A 101 2.99 7.67 52.46
CA LEU A 101 4.20 7.99 51.69
C LEU A 101 4.15 7.39 50.29
N LYS A 102 3.56 6.21 50.12
CA LYS A 102 3.35 5.59 48.80
C LYS A 102 2.40 6.43 47.95
N GLU A 103 1.30 6.90 48.52
CA GLU A 103 0.34 7.78 47.84
C GLU A 103 0.95 9.13 47.47
N ILE A 104 1.67 9.77 48.40
CA ILE A 104 2.34 11.07 48.15
C ILE A 104 3.31 10.97 46.98
N LYS A 105 4.11 9.88 46.90
CA LYS A 105 5.04 9.63 45.80
C LYS A 105 4.34 9.30 44.48
N GLY A 106 3.09 8.85 44.54
CA GLY A 106 2.21 8.63 43.40
C GLY A 106 1.36 9.84 43.04
N MET A 107 1.61 11.04 43.54
CA MET A 107 0.86 12.24 43.13
C MET A 107 1.68 13.08 42.14
N PRO A 108 1.07 13.62 41.06
CA PRO A 108 1.64 14.71 40.29
C PRO A 108 2.02 15.87 41.23
N SER A 109 3.09 16.60 40.93
CA SER A 109 3.60 17.63 41.85
C SER A 109 3.98 18.91 41.11
N LEU A 110 3.59 20.05 41.67
CA LEU A 110 4.07 21.37 41.29
C LEU A 110 5.08 21.87 42.32
N PHE A 111 6.24 22.32 41.84
CA PHE A 111 7.30 22.92 42.64
C PHE A 111 7.50 24.35 42.19
N MET A 112 7.35 25.32 43.09
CA MET A 112 7.48 26.73 42.74
C MET A 112 7.98 27.58 43.92
N SER A 113 8.56 28.72 43.57
CA SER A 113 8.98 29.71 44.55
C SER A 113 7.79 30.61 44.94
N GLU A 114 7.88 31.29 46.08
CA GLU A 114 6.85 32.25 46.51
C GLU A 114 6.70 33.39 45.49
N ASN A 115 5.43 33.73 45.17
CA ASN A 115 5.12 34.92 44.38
C ASN A 115 5.58 36.19 45.11
N ARG A 116 6.25 37.08 44.38
CA ARG A 116 6.82 38.33 44.94
C ARG A 116 5.87 39.53 44.88
N LYS A 117 4.75 39.42 44.16
CA LYS A 117 3.74 40.48 44.02
C LYS A 117 2.43 40.09 44.70
N TYR A 118 1.71 41.10 45.18
CA TYR A 118 0.36 40.96 45.71
C TYR A 118 -0.66 40.74 44.59
N GLY A 119 -1.82 40.16 44.91
CA GLY A 119 -2.94 39.94 43.99
C GLY A 119 -2.78 38.72 43.09
N GLY A 120 -1.93 37.76 43.47
CA GLY A 120 -1.68 36.56 42.68
C GLY A 120 -0.79 36.76 41.46
N ALA A 121 -0.18 37.93 41.28
CA ALA A 121 0.73 38.19 40.15
C ALA A 121 2.16 37.72 40.45
N THR A 122 2.93 37.47 39.39
CA THR A 122 4.37 37.17 39.48
C THR A 122 5.21 38.03 38.52
N GLU A 123 6.53 37.89 38.58
CA GLU A 123 7.45 38.46 37.59
C GLU A 123 7.51 37.54 36.35
N SER A 124 7.75 38.10 35.17
CA SER A 124 7.67 37.35 33.90
C SER A 124 8.75 36.28 33.74
N ASP A 125 9.77 36.30 34.59
CA ASP A 125 10.91 35.37 34.63
C ASP A 125 10.74 34.24 35.67
N HIS A 126 9.65 34.23 36.44
CA HIS A 126 9.38 33.16 37.39
C HIS A 126 8.95 31.86 36.69
N THR A 127 9.66 30.78 37.01
CA THR A 127 9.40 29.43 36.50
C THR A 127 8.92 28.53 37.63
N ALA A 128 7.79 27.85 37.38
CA ALA A 128 7.33 26.71 38.15
C ALA A 128 7.77 25.40 37.46
N TYR A 129 7.85 24.32 38.21
CA TYR A 129 8.25 23.02 37.70
C TYR A 129 7.17 21.99 37.96
N PHE A 130 6.78 21.26 36.92
CA PHE A 130 5.96 20.07 37.02
C PHE A 130 6.86 18.83 37.17
N GLY A 131 6.52 17.93 38.10
CA GLY A 131 7.31 16.72 38.34
C GLY A 131 6.70 15.79 39.38
N ILE A 132 7.55 15.03 40.08
CA ILE A 132 7.14 14.05 41.11
C ILE A 132 8.03 14.05 42.35
N VAL A 133 7.46 13.61 43.47
CA VAL A 133 8.18 13.37 44.74
C VAL A 133 8.79 11.97 44.72
N THR A 134 10.09 11.86 44.97
CA THR A 134 10.82 10.58 44.98
C THR A 134 11.06 10.06 46.39
N ASP A 135 11.28 10.96 47.37
CA ASP A 135 11.45 10.59 48.77
C ASP A 135 10.99 11.69 49.73
N VAL A 136 10.51 11.29 50.91
CA VAL A 136 10.12 12.23 51.98
C VAL A 136 10.67 11.73 53.30
N ARG A 137 11.40 12.58 54.01
CA ARG A 137 12.01 12.25 55.30
C ARG A 137 11.69 13.32 56.34
N LYS A 138 10.90 12.95 57.34
CA LYS A 138 10.58 13.84 58.47
C LYS A 138 11.75 13.90 59.44
N GLN A 139 12.21 15.10 59.75
CA GLN A 139 13.20 15.36 60.80
C GLN A 139 12.56 16.18 61.93
N ARG A 140 13.33 16.47 63.00
CA ARG A 140 12.81 17.11 64.23
C ARG A 140 12.15 18.48 63.99
N LYS A 141 12.67 19.30 63.06
CA LYS A 141 12.17 20.67 62.80
C LYS A 141 11.61 20.90 61.39
N GLN A 142 11.98 20.03 60.44
CA GLN A 142 11.67 20.19 59.02
C GLN A 142 11.50 18.82 58.36
N THR A 143 10.80 18.79 57.23
CA THR A 143 10.65 17.62 56.37
C THR A 143 11.49 17.86 55.11
N ILE A 144 12.37 16.91 54.80
CA ILE A 144 13.15 16.91 53.56
C ILE A 144 12.34 16.20 52.48
N VAL A 145 12.19 16.86 51.33
CA VAL A 145 11.51 16.32 50.16
C VAL A 145 12.55 16.17 49.04
N ALA A 146 12.71 14.95 48.54
CA ALA A 146 13.45 14.68 47.32
C ALA A 146 12.47 14.60 46.15
N PHE A 147 12.84 15.18 45.01
CA PHE A 147 11.95 15.33 43.89
C PHE A 147 12.69 15.25 42.56
N LYS A 148 11.92 15.18 41.47
CA LYS A 148 12.45 15.32 40.12
C LYS A 148 11.50 16.16 39.27
N THR A 149 12.05 17.12 38.54
CA THR A 149 11.32 17.94 37.57
C THR A 149 11.22 17.25 36.21
N ILE A 150 10.14 17.52 35.49
CA ILE A 150 9.80 16.92 34.20
C ILE A 150 9.61 18.01 33.14
N MET A 151 8.97 19.12 33.51
CA MET A 151 8.70 20.24 32.60
C MET A 151 8.76 21.57 33.35
N GLU A 152 9.31 22.58 32.70
CA GLU A 152 9.27 23.97 33.15
C GLU A 152 7.98 24.62 32.66
N ILE A 153 7.34 25.40 33.53
CA ILE A 153 6.07 26.07 33.28
C ILE A 153 6.24 27.53 33.70
N PRO A 154 5.90 28.52 32.85
CA PRO A 154 5.82 29.90 33.29
C PRO A 154 4.88 29.98 34.49
N GLN A 155 5.36 30.49 35.63
CA GLN A 155 4.57 30.49 36.87
C GLN A 155 3.27 31.30 36.71
N GLN A 156 3.25 32.28 35.79
CA GLN A 156 2.05 33.00 35.38
C GLN A 156 0.95 32.09 34.83
N ALA A 157 1.29 31.03 34.09
CA ALA A 157 0.29 30.10 33.59
C ALA A 157 -0.37 29.27 34.71
N ILE A 158 0.37 28.97 35.78
CA ILE A 158 -0.20 28.32 36.97
C ILE A 158 -1.14 29.28 37.71
N ILE A 159 -0.79 30.56 37.77
CA ILE A 159 -1.65 31.61 38.31
C ILE A 159 -2.95 31.72 37.50
N ASP A 160 -2.87 31.72 36.17
CA ASP A 160 -4.03 31.79 35.28
C ASP A 160 -4.94 30.56 35.43
N LEU A 161 -4.37 29.42 35.84
CA LEU A 161 -5.08 28.17 36.14
C LEU A 161 -5.50 28.01 37.61
N ALA A 162 -5.21 28.98 38.49
CA ALA A 162 -5.35 28.81 39.94
C ALA A 162 -6.76 28.35 40.39
N VAL A 163 -7.81 28.85 39.74
CA VAL A 163 -9.20 28.46 40.02
C VAL A 163 -9.44 26.98 39.69
N TYR A 164 -8.98 26.51 38.54
CA TYR A 164 -9.15 25.14 38.09
C TYR A 164 -8.30 24.16 38.90
N LEU A 165 -7.15 24.62 39.40
CA LEU A 165 -6.23 23.83 40.23
C LEU A 165 -6.58 23.84 41.72
N GLY A 166 -7.68 24.48 42.12
CA GLY A 166 -8.12 24.56 43.52
C GLY A 166 -7.12 25.29 44.43
N ILE A 167 -6.39 26.26 43.88
CA ILE A 167 -5.44 27.09 44.61
C ILE A 167 -6.21 28.25 45.22
N ASP A 168 -6.18 28.35 46.56
CA ASP A 168 -7.05 29.27 47.28
C ASP A 168 -6.49 30.70 47.22
N ASN A 169 -7.38 31.64 46.90
CA ASN A 169 -7.17 33.07 47.15
C ASN A 169 -7.73 33.36 48.54
N GLU A 170 -6.88 33.56 49.55
CA GLU A 170 -7.29 33.78 50.95
C GLU A 170 -7.95 35.18 51.18
N GLY A 171 -8.74 35.68 50.22
CA GLY A 171 -9.59 36.87 50.34
C GLY A 171 -8.89 38.20 50.58
N SER A 172 -7.57 38.21 50.80
CA SER A 172 -6.82 39.38 51.24
C SER A 172 -5.56 39.64 50.39
N GLY A 173 -5.67 39.72 49.06
CA GLY A 173 -4.55 40.08 48.16
C GLY A 173 -3.28 39.22 48.24
N LEU A 174 -3.28 38.17 49.08
CA LEU A 174 -2.24 37.18 49.27
C LEU A 174 -2.88 35.84 48.92
N THR A 175 -2.22 35.09 48.07
CA THR A 175 -2.67 33.76 47.64
C THR A 175 -1.85 32.70 48.34
N GLU A 176 -2.31 31.46 48.28
CA GLU A 176 -1.52 30.31 48.75
C GLU A 176 -0.11 30.24 48.12
N LEU A 177 0.09 30.86 46.96
CA LEU A 177 1.36 30.94 46.24
C LEU A 177 2.34 31.97 46.82
N ASN A 178 1.93 32.79 47.78
CA ASN A 178 2.79 33.79 48.44
C ASN A 178 3.41 33.28 49.75
N VAL A 179 3.22 32.01 50.12
CA VAL A 179 3.59 31.51 51.45
C VAL A 179 4.24 30.14 51.36
N THR A 180 5.40 29.97 52.02
CA THR A 180 6.08 28.67 52.11
C THR A 180 5.18 27.66 52.79
N ARG A 181 4.78 26.64 52.02
CA ARG A 181 3.97 25.51 52.47
C ARG A 181 4.00 24.36 51.48
N TRP A 182 3.67 23.19 52.00
CA TRP A 182 3.27 22.03 51.21
C TRP A 182 1.79 21.77 51.48
N SER A 183 0.97 21.74 50.44
CA SER A 183 -0.43 21.33 50.49
C SER A 183 -0.71 20.22 49.47
N ILE A 184 -1.78 19.45 49.71
CA ILE A 184 -2.31 18.48 48.75
C ILE A 184 -3.65 19.02 48.26
N LYS A 185 -3.82 19.05 46.94
CA LYS A 185 -4.94 19.70 46.26
C LYS A 185 -5.71 18.68 45.44
N ARG A 186 -7.02 18.89 45.33
CA ARG A 186 -7.92 18.01 44.60
C ARG A 186 -8.25 18.59 43.22
N ALA A 187 -7.49 18.19 42.20
CA ALA A 187 -7.69 18.54 40.80
C ALA A 187 -6.88 17.60 39.90
N ASP A 188 -7.35 17.37 38.65
CA ASP A 188 -6.58 16.68 37.62
C ASP A 188 -5.56 17.62 36.97
N LEU A 189 -4.43 17.80 37.67
CA LEU A 189 -3.35 18.69 37.25
C LEU A 189 -2.87 18.41 35.81
N ILE A 190 -2.86 17.15 35.39
CA ILE A 190 -2.31 16.78 34.07
C ILE A 190 -3.26 17.22 32.96
N SER A 191 -4.57 17.01 33.15
CA SER A 191 -5.59 17.43 32.19
C SER A 191 -5.65 18.95 32.06
N GLU A 192 -5.62 19.68 33.18
CA GLU A 192 -5.65 21.16 33.18
C GLU A 192 -4.45 21.76 32.42
N LEU A 193 -3.25 21.24 32.65
CA LEU A 193 -2.05 21.70 31.93
C LEU A 193 -2.11 21.40 30.42
N ARG A 194 -2.70 20.27 30.01
CA ARG A 194 -2.88 19.95 28.58
C ARG A 194 -3.87 20.91 27.90
N LEU A 195 -4.98 21.23 28.57
CA LEU A 195 -5.97 22.19 28.07
C LEU A 195 -5.37 23.59 27.92
N ALA A 196 -4.45 23.96 28.80
CA ALA A 196 -3.68 25.21 28.69
C ALA A 196 -2.59 25.19 27.60
N GLY A 197 -2.50 24.11 26.80
CA GLY A 197 -1.57 24.01 25.66
C GLY A 197 -0.17 23.51 26.03
N PHE A 198 0.08 23.10 27.27
CA PHE A 198 1.37 22.52 27.66
C PHE A 198 1.47 21.09 27.13
N LYS A 199 2.51 20.86 26.32
CA LYS A 199 2.82 19.54 25.77
C LYS A 199 3.49 18.67 26.82
N ILE A 200 2.70 18.18 27.78
CA ILE A 200 3.14 17.13 28.72
C ILE A 200 3.32 15.85 27.89
N LYS A 201 4.57 15.55 27.55
CA LYS A 201 4.94 14.29 26.90
C LYS A 201 4.62 13.14 27.87
N SER A 202 3.44 12.56 27.75
CA SER A 202 3.30 11.13 28.02
C SER A 202 4.28 10.46 27.06
N ASN A 203 5.25 9.71 27.57
CA ASN A 203 6.21 9.05 26.69
C ASN A 203 5.74 7.61 26.45
N PRO A 204 5.04 7.30 25.35
CA PRO A 204 5.17 5.99 24.76
C PRO A 204 6.56 5.92 24.12
N ARG A 205 7.53 5.37 24.87
CA ARG A 205 8.76 4.74 24.34
C ARG A 205 9.63 5.55 23.36
N GLY A 206 9.74 6.88 23.50
CA GLY A 206 10.63 7.71 22.68
C GLY A 206 12.07 7.90 23.18
N LEU A 207 12.54 7.15 24.19
CA LEU A 207 13.92 7.27 24.72
C LEU A 207 14.61 5.92 24.97
N LEU A 208 14.03 4.82 24.46
CA LEU A 208 14.77 3.58 24.24
C LEU A 208 14.84 3.34 22.73
N SER A 209 16.01 3.67 22.18
CA SER A 209 16.41 3.70 20.78
C SER A 209 15.85 4.85 19.94
N SER A 210 16.76 5.51 19.24
CA SER A 210 16.56 6.14 17.94
C SER A 210 15.96 5.14 16.94
N ARG A 211 14.71 4.73 17.12
CA ARG A 211 13.96 4.00 16.08
C ARG A 211 13.32 5.03 15.19
N GLU A 212 13.82 5.12 13.96
CA GLU A 212 13.20 5.90 12.90
C GLU A 212 11.75 5.46 12.74
N LYS A 213 10.83 6.44 12.57
CA LYS A 213 9.45 6.14 12.20
C LYS A 213 9.46 5.35 10.89
N ILE A 214 8.77 4.22 10.86
CA ILE A 214 8.74 3.37 9.66
C ILE A 214 7.59 3.87 8.78
N VAL A 215 7.93 4.64 7.76
CA VAL A 215 6.96 5.14 6.77
C VAL A 215 7.23 4.45 5.45
N SER A 216 6.26 3.68 4.99
CA SER A 216 6.28 2.97 3.72
C SER A 216 5.03 3.36 2.93
N ILE A 217 5.08 4.52 2.29
CA ILE A 217 4.00 5.08 1.47
C ILE A 217 4.58 5.34 0.05
N PRO A 218 4.06 4.71 -1.02
CA PRO A 218 4.63 4.80 -2.36
C PRO A 218 4.27 6.09 -3.11
N LEU A 219 3.40 6.93 -2.54
CA LEU A 219 2.84 8.13 -3.17
C LEU A 219 3.18 9.39 -2.37
N GLU A 220 3.49 10.48 -3.07
CA GLU A 220 3.70 11.79 -2.45
C GLU A 220 2.38 12.41 -1.97
N LYS A 221 2.47 13.32 -1.01
CA LYS A 221 1.31 14.07 -0.52
C LYS A 221 0.68 14.88 -1.65
N ASN A 222 -0.63 14.72 -1.83
CA ASN A 222 -1.39 15.51 -2.80
C ASN A 222 -1.72 16.92 -2.24
N PHE A 223 -0.95 17.93 -2.64
CA PHE A 223 -1.20 19.31 -2.23
C PHE A 223 -2.49 19.93 -2.81
N ASN A 224 -3.05 19.34 -3.87
CA ASN A 224 -4.30 19.77 -4.49
C ASN A 224 -5.54 19.07 -3.90
N PHE A 225 -5.37 18.19 -2.91
CA PHE A 225 -6.51 17.59 -2.19
C PHE A 225 -7.45 18.69 -1.68
N THR A 226 -8.76 18.50 -1.88
CA THR A 226 -9.80 19.51 -1.63
C THR A 226 -11.06 18.79 -1.13
N GLY A 227 -11.69 19.35 -0.09
CA GLY A 227 -12.94 18.80 0.44
C GLY A 227 -12.78 17.53 1.27
N ARG A 228 -13.86 16.73 1.36
CA ARG A 228 -13.91 15.40 1.99
C ARG A 228 -13.57 15.33 3.47
N SER A 229 -13.60 16.47 4.17
CA SER A 229 -13.25 16.53 5.60
C SER A 229 -14.22 15.75 6.49
N GLU A 230 -15.46 15.52 6.05
CA GLU A 230 -16.40 14.64 6.75
C GLU A 230 -15.97 13.17 6.72
N TYR A 231 -15.53 12.66 5.56
CA TYR A 231 -15.05 11.29 5.44
C TYR A 231 -13.78 11.06 6.26
N LEU A 232 -12.84 12.02 6.24
CA LEU A 232 -11.63 11.95 7.08
C LEU A 232 -11.96 11.93 8.57
N ARG A 233 -12.92 12.75 9.01
CA ARG A 233 -13.42 12.76 10.39
C ARG A 233 -14.14 11.46 10.75
N ASP A 234 -14.93 10.89 9.83
CA ASP A 234 -15.62 9.61 10.06
C ASP A 234 -14.61 8.46 10.20
N ILE A 235 -13.62 8.37 9.30
CA ILE A 235 -12.52 7.40 9.40
C ILE A 235 -11.82 7.53 10.75
N PHE A 236 -11.41 8.75 11.14
CA PHE A 236 -10.75 8.98 12.42
C PHE A 236 -11.62 8.59 13.61
N LYS A 237 -12.91 8.95 13.59
CA LYS A 237 -13.87 8.64 14.65
C LYS A 237 -14.04 7.13 14.81
N ARG A 238 -14.35 6.42 13.72
CA ARG A 238 -14.56 4.95 13.74
C ARG A 238 -13.33 4.18 14.18
N PHE A 239 -12.14 4.66 13.83
CA PHE A 239 -10.90 4.07 14.34
C PHE A 239 -10.79 4.17 15.88
N ASN A 240 -11.19 5.29 16.47
CA ASN A 240 -11.10 5.54 17.91
C ASN A 240 -12.28 4.98 18.74
N GLU A 241 -13.37 4.53 18.10
CA GLU A 241 -14.52 3.93 18.77
C GLU A 241 -14.39 2.41 18.95
N SER A 242 -13.40 1.76 18.32
CA SER A 242 -13.20 0.31 18.39
C SER A 242 -12.58 -0.11 19.72
N THR A 243 -13.38 -0.77 20.56
CA THR A 243 -13.01 -1.17 21.93
C THR A 243 -12.61 -2.64 22.10
N ASN A 244 -11.97 -3.25 21.10
CA ASN A 244 -11.54 -4.66 21.18
C ASN A 244 -10.02 -4.78 21.07
N ASN A 245 -9.43 -5.84 21.63
CA ASN A 245 -8.00 -6.19 21.48
C ASN A 245 -7.61 -6.64 20.04
N ALA A 246 -8.35 -6.18 19.04
CA ALA A 246 -8.18 -6.49 17.63
C ALA A 246 -8.01 -5.18 16.83
N PRO A 247 -7.26 -5.19 15.72
CA PRO A 247 -7.11 -4.00 14.88
C PRO A 247 -8.47 -3.47 14.39
N SER A 248 -8.67 -2.16 14.48
CA SER A 248 -9.86 -1.52 13.93
C SER A 248 -9.75 -1.45 12.40
N LYS A 249 -10.69 -2.08 11.69
CA LYS A 249 -10.73 -2.14 10.23
C LYS A 249 -11.81 -1.22 9.69
N GLN A 250 -11.43 -0.28 8.83
CA GLN A 250 -12.35 0.60 8.11
C GLN A 250 -12.19 0.37 6.61
N THR A 251 -13.31 0.31 5.90
CA THR A 251 -13.33 0.05 4.46
C THR A 251 -13.97 1.23 3.75
N VAL A 252 -13.25 1.85 2.81
CA VAL A 252 -13.74 2.90 1.93
C VAL A 252 -14.10 2.27 0.59
N CYS A 253 -15.37 2.38 0.20
CA CYS A 253 -15.86 1.87 -1.08
C CYS A 253 -16.42 2.99 -1.97
N GLY A 254 -16.57 2.75 -3.26
CA GLY A 254 -17.10 3.74 -4.22
C GLY A 254 -16.62 3.48 -5.64
N LEU A 255 -17.16 4.22 -6.61
CA LEU A 255 -16.85 4.07 -8.03
C LEU A 255 -15.35 4.32 -8.34
N GLY A 256 -14.85 3.73 -9.44
CA GLY A 256 -13.48 3.98 -9.92
C GLY A 256 -13.24 5.47 -10.16
N GLY A 257 -12.08 6.01 -9.76
CA GLY A 257 -11.74 7.43 -9.95
C GLY A 257 -12.44 8.45 -9.05
N VAL A 258 -13.26 7.99 -8.08
CA VAL A 258 -13.93 8.87 -7.08
C VAL A 258 -13.00 9.39 -5.97
N GLY A 259 -11.74 8.92 -5.94
CA GLY A 259 -10.71 9.43 -5.03
C GLY A 259 -10.45 8.61 -3.77
N LYS A 260 -10.85 7.33 -3.71
CA LYS A 260 -10.61 6.45 -2.53
C LYS A 260 -9.14 6.39 -2.11
N THR A 261 -8.24 6.11 -3.06
CA THR A 261 -6.78 6.11 -2.86
C THR A 261 -6.29 7.45 -2.32
N GLN A 262 -6.83 8.57 -2.84
CA GLN A 262 -6.44 9.91 -2.40
C GLN A 262 -6.96 10.25 -1.00
N LEU A 263 -8.15 9.76 -0.63
CA LEU A 263 -8.69 9.89 0.72
C LEU A 263 -7.84 9.11 1.74
N ALA A 264 -7.48 7.87 1.42
CA ALA A 264 -6.60 7.06 2.26
C ALA A 264 -5.20 7.69 2.41
N LEU A 265 -4.64 8.20 1.32
CA LEU A 265 -3.37 8.91 1.31
C LEU A 265 -3.42 10.19 2.15
N GLN A 266 -4.49 10.99 2.02
CA GLN A 266 -4.68 12.19 2.83
C GLN A 266 -4.76 11.86 4.32
N TYR A 267 -5.56 10.84 4.69
CA TYR A 267 -5.66 10.38 6.07
C TYR A 267 -4.28 9.97 6.63
N ALA A 268 -3.50 9.21 5.84
CA ALA A 268 -2.17 8.77 6.22
C ALA A 268 -1.24 9.95 6.51
N TYR A 269 -1.19 10.94 5.63
CA TYR A 269 -0.32 12.12 5.80
C TYR A 269 -0.77 13.05 6.93
N GLU A 270 -2.07 13.21 7.18
CA GLU A 270 -2.59 14.01 8.30
C GLU A 270 -2.31 13.35 9.66
N ASN A 271 -2.29 12.02 9.70
CA ASN A 271 -2.15 11.24 10.93
C ASN A 271 -0.80 10.54 11.09
N ILE A 272 0.17 10.77 10.19
CA ILE A 272 1.48 10.10 10.20
C ILE A 272 2.23 10.29 11.54
N HIS A 273 1.96 11.40 12.23
CA HIS A 273 2.55 11.70 13.53
C HIS A 273 1.97 10.83 14.65
N ASN A 274 0.75 10.33 14.49
CA ASN A 274 0.02 9.52 15.45
C ASN A 274 0.45 8.05 15.42
N TYR A 275 1.11 7.59 14.36
CA TYR A 275 1.54 6.20 14.19
C TYR A 275 3.07 6.03 14.31
N ASP A 276 3.50 4.89 14.82
CA ASP A 276 4.91 4.46 14.87
C ASP A 276 5.34 3.83 13.54
N ALA A 277 4.39 3.20 12.84
CA ALA A 277 4.57 2.68 11.49
C ALA A 277 3.35 2.97 10.61
N VAL A 278 3.59 3.36 9.36
CA VAL A 278 2.57 3.47 8.31
C VAL A 278 3.01 2.61 7.13
N CYS A 279 2.21 1.63 6.78
CA CYS A 279 2.50 0.68 5.71
C CYS A 279 1.38 0.69 4.67
N TRP A 280 1.77 0.84 3.41
CA TRP A 280 0.87 0.82 2.26
C TRP A 280 1.09 -0.45 1.44
N ILE A 281 0.01 -1.19 1.20
CA ILE A 281 -0.02 -2.42 0.41
C ILE A 281 -0.89 -2.20 -0.81
N GLU A 282 -0.26 -2.22 -1.99
CA GLU A 282 -0.95 -2.23 -3.26
C GLU A 282 -1.63 -3.61 -3.46
N CYS A 283 -2.93 -3.62 -3.73
CA CYS A 283 -3.75 -4.84 -3.82
C CYS A 283 -4.39 -5.05 -5.19
N SER A 284 -3.91 -4.36 -6.23
CA SER A 284 -4.40 -4.53 -7.61
C SER A 284 -4.11 -5.92 -8.19
N SER A 285 -3.13 -6.65 -7.64
CA SER A 285 -2.85 -8.07 -7.93
C SER A 285 -2.14 -8.78 -6.75
N GLU A 286 -2.19 -10.12 -6.69
CA GLU A 286 -1.44 -10.90 -5.66
C GLU A 286 0.06 -10.60 -5.66
N VAL A 287 0.60 -10.26 -6.83
CA VAL A 287 2.02 -9.97 -7.01
C VAL A 287 2.37 -8.59 -6.48
N SER A 288 1.49 -7.61 -6.70
CA SER A 288 1.62 -6.28 -6.08
C SER A 288 1.56 -6.35 -4.55
N VAL A 289 0.71 -7.25 -4.00
CA VAL A 289 0.61 -7.51 -2.56
C VAL A 289 1.92 -8.09 -2.04
N LYS A 290 2.40 -9.18 -2.65
CA LYS A 290 3.65 -9.84 -2.26
C LYS A 290 4.83 -8.87 -2.32
N ARG A 291 4.96 -8.12 -3.42
CA ARG A 291 6.02 -7.13 -3.61
C ARG A 291 5.96 -6.03 -2.54
N SER A 292 4.77 -5.54 -2.21
CA SER A 292 4.59 -4.54 -1.16
C SER A 292 5.00 -5.07 0.22
N CYS A 293 4.66 -6.32 0.53
CA CYS A 293 5.09 -6.99 1.76
C CYS A 293 6.62 -7.15 1.82
N GLU A 294 7.25 -7.59 0.73
CA GLU A 294 8.71 -7.75 0.63
C GLU A 294 9.44 -6.41 0.80
N ASN A 295 8.95 -5.35 0.16
CA ASN A 295 9.51 -4.01 0.27
C ASN A 295 9.45 -3.49 1.71
N PHE A 296 8.31 -3.68 2.39
CA PHE A 296 8.17 -3.29 3.79
C PHE A 296 9.11 -4.11 4.69
N LEU A 297 9.15 -5.44 4.51
CA LEU A 297 10.01 -6.31 5.31
C LEU A 297 11.50 -5.99 5.12
N ALA A 298 11.92 -5.67 3.90
CA ALA A 298 13.28 -5.22 3.62
C ALA A 298 13.62 -3.93 4.36
N GLN A 299 12.69 -2.97 4.44
CA GLN A 299 12.86 -1.71 5.16
C GLN A 299 13.02 -1.91 6.68
N VAL A 300 12.31 -2.88 7.26
CA VAL A 300 12.35 -3.16 8.71
C VAL A 300 13.38 -4.21 9.12
N GLY A 301 14.23 -4.66 8.19
CA GLY A 301 15.29 -5.63 8.44
C GLY A 301 14.81 -7.08 8.61
N GLY A 302 13.62 -7.41 8.10
CA GLY A 302 13.11 -8.78 8.04
C GLY A 302 13.88 -9.63 7.01
N LEU A 303 14.22 -10.86 7.38
CA LEU A 303 14.78 -11.83 6.43
C LEU A 303 13.67 -12.25 5.44
N LEU A 304 13.93 -12.15 4.14
CA LEU A 304 13.05 -12.73 3.12
C LEU A 304 13.06 -14.26 3.28
N GLN A 305 11.93 -14.81 3.71
CA GLN A 305 11.73 -16.25 3.91
C GLN A 305 10.67 -16.78 2.94
N ALA A 306 10.57 -18.10 2.79
CA ALA A 306 9.60 -18.75 1.91
C ALA A 306 8.13 -18.40 2.22
N ASN A 307 7.83 -17.86 3.42
CA ASN A 307 6.49 -17.45 3.84
C ASN A 307 6.44 -15.95 4.22
N THR A 308 6.63 -15.09 3.22
CA THR A 308 6.64 -13.61 3.36
C THR A 308 5.39 -13.07 4.07
N GLU A 309 4.20 -13.57 3.73
CA GLU A 309 2.93 -13.08 4.26
C GLU A 309 2.77 -13.32 5.78
N ALA A 310 3.15 -14.51 6.25
CA ALA A 310 3.10 -14.83 7.66
C ALA A 310 4.07 -13.96 8.48
N VAL A 311 5.29 -13.74 7.96
CA VAL A 311 6.29 -12.87 8.60
C VAL A 311 5.79 -11.42 8.62
N PHE A 312 5.17 -10.96 7.54
CA PHE A 312 4.56 -9.63 7.44
C PHE A 312 3.48 -9.45 8.53
N ALA A 313 2.49 -10.33 8.59
CA ALA A 313 1.43 -10.24 9.59
C ALA A 313 1.98 -10.36 11.03
N GLN A 314 2.97 -11.24 11.26
CA GLN A 314 3.62 -11.40 12.56
C GLN A 314 4.34 -10.13 13.01
N TRP A 315 4.92 -9.36 12.09
CA TRP A 315 5.57 -8.09 12.42
C TRP A 315 4.55 -7.14 13.05
N PHE A 316 3.39 -6.92 12.43
CA PHE A 316 2.35 -6.03 12.98
C PHE A 316 1.72 -6.57 14.27
N GLN A 317 1.64 -7.89 14.47
CA GLN A 317 1.20 -8.47 15.75
C GLN A 317 2.18 -8.20 16.90
N SER A 318 3.46 -8.04 16.58
CA SER A 318 4.54 -7.81 17.55
C SER A 318 4.86 -6.32 17.76
N HIS A 319 4.16 -5.43 17.04
CA HIS A 319 4.31 -3.98 17.11
C HIS A 319 2.97 -3.33 17.45
N TYR A 320 3.04 -2.10 17.94
CA TYR A 320 1.87 -1.33 18.37
C TYR A 320 1.78 -0.05 17.55
N ASN A 321 0.61 0.57 17.58
CA ASN A 321 0.35 1.89 17.04
C ASN A 321 0.75 2.06 15.56
N TRP A 322 0.26 1.17 14.72
CA TRP A 322 0.54 1.18 13.28
C TRP A 322 -0.73 1.46 12.46
N LEU A 323 -0.52 1.98 11.24
CA LEU A 323 -1.55 2.11 10.21
C LEU A 323 -1.17 1.23 9.02
N LEU A 324 -2.06 0.30 8.68
CA LEU A 324 -1.93 -0.58 7.52
C LEU A 324 -3.00 -0.22 6.48
N ILE A 325 -2.58 0.17 5.29
CA ILE A 325 -3.46 0.60 4.20
C ILE A 325 -3.41 -0.46 3.09
N PHE A 326 -4.54 -1.07 2.77
CA PHE A 326 -4.70 -1.94 1.61
C PHE A 326 -5.43 -1.17 0.52
N ASP A 327 -4.74 -0.79 -0.55
CA ASP A 327 -5.30 0.02 -1.64
C ASP A 327 -5.69 -0.83 -2.85
N ASP A 328 -6.83 -0.52 -3.46
CA ASP A 328 -7.39 -1.18 -4.65
C ASP A 328 -7.67 -2.68 -4.47
N VAL A 329 -8.26 -3.06 -3.34
CA VAL A 329 -8.62 -4.45 -3.05
C VAL A 329 -9.74 -4.92 -4.00
N GLY A 330 -9.39 -5.86 -4.88
CA GLY A 330 -10.31 -6.49 -5.82
C GLY A 330 -11.27 -7.51 -5.20
N ALA A 331 -12.27 -7.93 -5.98
CA ALA A 331 -13.36 -8.79 -5.54
C ALA A 331 -12.95 -10.14 -4.93
N ASN A 332 -11.90 -10.71 -5.51
CA ASN A 332 -11.39 -12.05 -5.21
C ASN A 332 -10.04 -11.98 -4.47
N ALA A 333 -9.56 -10.78 -4.13
CA ALA A 333 -8.30 -10.62 -3.42
C ALA A 333 -8.50 -11.01 -1.95
N SER A 334 -7.77 -12.02 -1.48
CA SER A 334 -7.77 -12.43 -0.07
C SER A 334 -6.66 -11.71 0.69
N ILE A 335 -7.01 -10.58 1.34
CA ILE A 335 -6.09 -9.87 2.24
C ILE A 335 -6.18 -10.35 3.70
N GLU A 336 -7.12 -11.25 4.00
CA GLU A 336 -7.41 -11.68 5.38
C GLU A 336 -6.25 -12.42 6.05
N SER A 337 -5.37 -13.07 5.27
CA SER A 337 -4.13 -13.68 5.78
C SER A 337 -3.11 -12.64 6.25
N LEU A 338 -3.17 -11.43 5.71
CA LEU A 338 -2.23 -10.33 5.98
C LEU A 338 -2.69 -9.42 7.11
N ILE A 339 -4.00 -9.40 7.40
CA ILE A 339 -4.55 -8.61 8.50
C ILE A 339 -4.16 -9.26 9.84
N PRO A 340 -3.50 -8.53 10.75
CA PRO A 340 -3.16 -9.05 12.06
C PRO A 340 -4.41 -9.43 12.86
N LYS A 341 -4.44 -10.65 13.43
CA LYS A 341 -5.59 -11.11 14.23
C LYS A 341 -5.65 -10.46 15.61
N ILE A 342 -4.52 -9.99 16.10
CA ILE A 342 -4.34 -9.36 17.43
C ILE A 342 -3.37 -8.19 17.22
N GLY A 343 -3.56 -7.10 17.96
CA GLY A 343 -2.66 -5.95 17.96
C GLY A 343 -3.41 -4.63 18.10
N GLU A 344 -2.68 -3.60 18.47
CA GLU A 344 -3.21 -2.23 18.59
C GLU A 344 -2.80 -1.46 17.32
N GLY A 345 -3.67 -1.43 16.33
CA GLY A 345 -3.40 -0.76 15.05
C GLY A 345 -4.65 -0.56 14.22
N HIS A 346 -4.53 0.26 13.18
CA HIS A 346 -5.62 0.64 12.30
C HIS A 346 -5.41 0.04 10.91
N VAL A 347 -6.46 -0.55 10.35
CA VAL A 347 -6.47 -1.09 8.99
C VAL A 347 -7.44 -0.26 8.15
N LEU A 348 -6.94 0.36 7.08
CA LEU A 348 -7.76 1.08 6.11
C LEU A 348 -7.75 0.33 4.78
N VAL A 349 -8.92 -0.04 4.29
CA VAL A 349 -9.07 -0.75 3.01
C VAL A 349 -9.75 0.16 2.01
N THR A 350 -9.23 0.26 0.79
CA THR A 350 -9.96 0.87 -0.34
C THR A 350 -10.39 -0.22 -1.32
N THR A 351 -11.63 -0.14 -1.80
CA THR A 351 -12.17 -1.12 -2.74
C THR A 351 -13.28 -0.52 -3.61
N GLN A 352 -13.57 -1.13 -4.75
CA GLN A 352 -14.77 -0.80 -5.53
C GLN A 352 -16.00 -1.61 -5.10
N GLN A 353 -15.83 -2.61 -4.22
CA GLN A 353 -16.91 -3.48 -3.79
C GLN A 353 -17.44 -3.10 -2.41
N ALA A 354 -18.73 -2.77 -2.33
CA ALA A 354 -19.40 -2.61 -1.05
C ALA A 354 -19.71 -4.00 -0.46
N LYS A 355 -18.93 -4.43 0.54
CA LYS A 355 -19.19 -5.65 1.32
C LYS A 355 -19.03 -5.33 2.81
N GLY A 356 -20.07 -5.59 3.60
CA GLY A 356 -20.08 -5.33 5.05
C GLY A 356 -20.31 -3.86 5.41
N ASP A 357 -19.79 -3.43 6.56
CA ASP A 357 -19.81 -2.02 6.99
C ASP A 357 -18.70 -1.26 6.25
N VAL A 358 -19.12 -0.27 5.45
CA VAL A 358 -18.26 0.46 4.52
C VAL A 358 -18.60 1.95 4.56
N ILE A 359 -17.58 2.78 4.40
CA ILE A 359 -17.69 4.21 4.14
C ILE A 359 -17.84 4.38 2.63
N LEU A 360 -19.05 4.66 2.16
CA LEU A 360 -19.35 4.87 0.75
C LEU A 360 -18.91 6.28 0.35
N LEU A 361 -17.83 6.36 -0.43
CA LEU A 361 -17.30 7.60 -0.99
C LEU A 361 -18.01 7.91 -2.31
N ASP A 362 -18.77 9.00 -2.31
CA ASP A 362 -19.53 9.47 -3.48
C ASP A 362 -18.71 10.49 -4.31
N VAL A 363 -19.25 11.04 -5.40
CA VAL A 363 -18.66 12.16 -6.15
C VAL A 363 -18.44 13.40 -5.26
N MET A 364 -17.69 14.40 -5.76
CA MET A 364 -17.46 15.61 -4.97
C MET A 364 -18.73 16.46 -4.89
N GLU A 365 -18.91 17.17 -3.78
CA GLU A 365 -19.90 18.25 -3.73
C GLU A 365 -19.55 19.35 -4.73
N ILE A 366 -20.55 20.08 -5.22
CA ILE A 366 -20.35 21.01 -6.34
C ILE A 366 -19.38 22.14 -5.97
N GLU A 367 -19.46 22.66 -4.74
CA GLU A 367 -18.55 23.69 -4.23
C GLU A 367 -17.13 23.15 -4.05
N GLU A 368 -16.97 21.91 -3.58
CA GLU A 368 -15.67 21.26 -3.44
C GLU A 368 -15.03 21.02 -4.81
N ALA A 369 -15.82 20.58 -5.79
CA ALA A 369 -15.39 20.33 -7.16
C ALA A 369 -14.95 21.63 -7.87
N ALA A 370 -15.74 22.70 -7.76
CA ALA A 370 -15.38 24.01 -8.31
C ALA A 370 -14.13 24.58 -7.62
N GLY A 371 -14.05 24.46 -6.29
CA GLY A 371 -12.88 24.85 -5.50
C GLY A 371 -11.62 24.09 -5.91
N PHE A 372 -11.75 22.79 -6.20
CA PHE A 372 -10.66 21.97 -6.73
C PHE A 372 -10.16 22.49 -8.08
N ILE A 373 -11.05 22.77 -9.04
CA ILE A 373 -10.66 23.30 -10.37
C ILE A 373 -9.91 24.63 -10.21
N VAL A 374 -10.44 25.57 -9.43
CA VAL A 374 -9.83 26.88 -9.17
C VAL A 374 -8.43 26.71 -8.54
N LYS A 375 -8.31 25.86 -7.52
CA LYS A 375 -7.03 25.55 -6.86
C LYS A 375 -6.02 24.91 -7.81
N ARG A 376 -6.46 23.94 -8.62
CA ARG A 376 -5.60 23.13 -9.49
C ARG A 376 -5.10 23.91 -10.71
N THR A 377 -5.92 24.81 -11.25
CA THR A 377 -5.61 25.67 -12.40
C THR A 377 -4.93 26.97 -12.00
N GLY A 378 -5.26 27.51 -10.82
CA GLY A 378 -4.87 28.85 -10.39
C GLY A 378 -5.73 29.98 -11.00
N ILE A 379 -6.84 29.64 -11.67
CA ILE A 379 -7.73 30.58 -12.34
C ILE A 379 -8.95 30.83 -11.45
N ASN A 380 -9.15 32.08 -11.02
CA ASN A 380 -10.23 32.46 -10.13
C ASN A 380 -11.51 32.84 -10.92
N ASP A 381 -12.12 31.86 -11.57
CA ASP A 381 -13.44 31.98 -12.20
C ASP A 381 -14.36 30.87 -11.66
N THR A 382 -15.00 31.17 -10.52
CA THR A 382 -15.86 30.24 -9.81
C THR A 382 -17.12 29.89 -10.62
N LEU A 383 -17.63 30.79 -11.47
CA LEU A 383 -18.83 30.51 -12.25
C LEU A 383 -18.53 29.47 -13.34
N ALA A 384 -17.48 29.68 -14.13
CA ALA A 384 -17.06 28.70 -15.12
C ALA A 384 -16.63 27.37 -14.47
N ALA A 385 -15.93 27.42 -13.33
CA ALA A 385 -15.55 26.23 -12.57
C ALA A 385 -16.77 25.40 -12.13
N ASN A 386 -17.83 26.04 -11.63
CA ASN A 386 -19.07 25.34 -11.29
C ASN A 386 -19.73 24.69 -12.51
N SER A 387 -19.80 25.41 -13.64
CA SER A 387 -20.36 24.86 -14.87
C SER A 387 -19.56 23.67 -15.40
N ILE A 388 -18.23 23.73 -15.37
CA ILE A 388 -17.36 22.60 -15.72
C ILE A 388 -17.57 21.43 -14.76
N ALA A 389 -17.60 21.68 -13.45
CA ALA A 389 -17.78 20.64 -12.44
C ALA A 389 -19.11 19.90 -12.62
N ALA A 390 -20.20 20.63 -12.83
CA ALA A 390 -21.52 20.07 -13.12
C ALA A 390 -21.50 19.26 -14.43
N ARG A 391 -20.92 19.82 -15.49
CA ARG A 391 -20.83 19.16 -16.81
C ARG A 391 -20.05 17.86 -16.78
N LEU A 392 -19.01 17.77 -15.94
CA LEU A 392 -18.13 16.60 -15.83
C LEU A 392 -18.55 15.64 -14.71
N GLY A 393 -19.75 15.81 -14.13
CA GLY A 393 -20.31 14.90 -13.13
C GLY A 393 -19.59 14.93 -11.78
N ARG A 394 -18.76 15.94 -11.50
CA ARG A 394 -18.04 16.14 -10.22
C ARG A 394 -17.10 14.99 -9.83
N PHE A 395 -16.66 14.18 -10.80
CA PHE A 395 -15.71 13.08 -10.59
C PHE A 395 -14.26 13.60 -10.49
N PRO A 396 -13.54 13.41 -9.36
CA PRO A 396 -12.19 13.94 -9.17
C PRO A 396 -11.21 13.63 -10.29
N LEU A 397 -11.20 12.38 -10.81
CA LEU A 397 -10.30 11.99 -11.89
C LEU A 397 -10.52 12.82 -13.16
N VAL A 398 -11.78 13.00 -13.55
CA VAL A 398 -12.16 13.74 -14.77
C VAL A 398 -11.86 15.23 -14.58
N LEU A 399 -12.12 15.78 -13.39
CA LEU A 399 -11.80 17.16 -13.04
C LEU A 399 -10.29 17.41 -13.04
N GLU A 400 -9.48 16.48 -12.53
CA GLU A 400 -8.02 16.58 -12.54
C GLU A 400 -7.48 16.61 -13.97
N GLN A 401 -7.98 15.75 -14.85
CA GLN A 401 -7.58 15.73 -16.26
C GLN A 401 -7.99 17.01 -17.00
N ALA A 402 -9.21 17.49 -16.78
CA ALA A 402 -9.68 18.76 -17.32
C ALA A 402 -8.82 19.94 -16.83
N SER A 403 -8.57 20.01 -15.53
CA SER A 403 -7.76 21.08 -14.92
C SER A 403 -6.29 21.01 -15.36
N ALA A 404 -5.76 19.81 -15.56
CA ALA A 404 -4.43 19.57 -16.09
C ALA A 404 -4.33 20.06 -17.55
N TYR A 405 -5.32 19.76 -18.38
CA TYR A 405 -5.41 20.28 -19.75
C TYR A 405 -5.43 21.80 -19.79
N VAL A 406 -6.32 22.44 -19.02
CA VAL A 406 -6.42 23.91 -18.93
C VAL A 406 -5.07 24.51 -18.59
N LYS A 407 -4.37 23.94 -17.61
CA LYS A 407 -3.07 24.43 -17.15
C LYS A 407 -1.96 24.23 -18.19
N GLU A 408 -1.94 23.11 -18.90
CA GLU A 408 -0.91 22.81 -19.91
C GLU A 408 -1.10 23.64 -21.18
N ILE A 409 -2.34 23.78 -21.66
CA ILE A 409 -2.67 24.56 -22.86
C ILE A 409 -2.71 26.07 -22.56
N LYS A 410 -2.87 26.46 -21.30
CA LYS A 410 -2.94 27.85 -20.81
C LYS A 410 -4.12 28.63 -21.40
N ILE A 411 -5.28 28.00 -21.39
CA ILE A 411 -6.57 28.62 -21.74
C ILE A 411 -7.35 28.97 -20.48
N ASP A 412 -8.37 29.82 -20.62
CA ASP A 412 -9.26 30.13 -19.50
C ASP A 412 -10.33 29.03 -19.29
N LEU A 413 -11.07 29.12 -18.18
CA LEU A 413 -12.10 28.13 -17.85
C LEU A 413 -13.31 28.23 -18.79
N SER A 414 -13.68 29.44 -19.22
CA SER A 414 -14.78 29.64 -20.18
C SER A 414 -14.50 29.00 -21.55
N GLU A 415 -13.29 29.16 -22.08
CA GLU A 415 -12.84 28.60 -23.35
C GLU A 415 -12.82 27.06 -23.26
N TYR A 416 -12.37 26.51 -22.14
CA TYR A 416 -12.44 25.06 -21.94
C TYR A 416 -13.89 24.55 -21.83
N LEU A 417 -14.78 25.31 -21.19
CA LEU A 417 -16.21 24.98 -21.11
C LEU A 417 -16.84 24.95 -22.52
N GLU A 418 -16.51 25.91 -23.38
CA GLU A 418 -16.94 25.89 -24.79
C GLU A 418 -16.42 24.66 -25.53
N LEU A 419 -15.16 24.28 -25.29
CA LEU A 419 -14.55 23.10 -25.89
C LEU A 419 -15.27 21.81 -25.50
N ILE A 420 -15.51 21.56 -24.21
CA ILE A 420 -16.21 20.33 -23.77
C ILE A 420 -17.67 20.28 -24.26
N ASN A 421 -18.32 21.43 -24.42
CA ASN A 421 -19.67 21.52 -24.99
C ASN A 421 -19.67 21.18 -26.48
N LYS A 422 -18.66 21.62 -27.25
CA LYS A 422 -18.52 21.29 -28.66
C LYS A 422 -18.26 19.80 -28.92
N HIS A 423 -17.54 19.14 -28.02
CA HIS A 423 -17.23 17.71 -28.12
C HIS A 423 -18.37 16.78 -27.62
N GLY A 424 -19.48 17.33 -27.10
CA GLY A 424 -20.56 16.56 -26.47
C GLY A 424 -21.90 16.59 -27.24
N LEU A 425 -21.93 16.22 -28.52
CA LEU A 425 -23.11 16.34 -29.39
C LEU A 425 -24.21 15.26 -29.24
N ASP A 426 -24.12 14.34 -28.29
CA ASP A 426 -25.12 13.29 -28.12
C ASP A 426 -25.89 13.47 -26.80
N VAL A 427 -27.07 14.11 -26.91
CA VAL A 427 -28.07 14.19 -25.83
C VAL A 427 -28.91 12.91 -25.86
N PHE A 428 -28.81 12.08 -24.82
CA PHE A 428 -29.62 10.86 -24.65
C PHE A 428 -30.00 10.65 -23.18
N ASP A 429 -31.10 9.94 -22.94
CA ASP A 429 -31.85 9.82 -21.67
C ASP A 429 -30.97 9.55 -20.41
N GLU A 430 -31.31 10.25 -19.33
CA GLU A 430 -30.51 10.54 -18.14
C GLU A 430 -30.43 9.41 -17.07
N ASP A 431 -30.66 8.14 -17.41
CA ASP A 431 -30.93 7.11 -16.39
C ASP A 431 -29.76 6.19 -15.99
N ASP A 432 -28.54 6.31 -16.57
CA ASP A 432 -27.36 5.50 -16.17
C ASP A 432 -26.13 6.37 -15.79
N GLU A 433 -25.86 6.46 -14.48
CA GLU A 433 -24.75 7.21 -13.88
C GLU A 433 -23.36 6.65 -14.27
N VAL A 434 -23.23 5.35 -14.48
CA VAL A 434 -21.97 4.69 -14.87
C VAL A 434 -21.65 4.97 -16.34
N GLU A 435 -22.68 4.99 -17.18
CA GLU A 435 -22.52 5.35 -18.58
C GLU A 435 -22.19 6.84 -18.74
N CYS A 436 -22.85 7.72 -17.99
CA CYS A 436 -22.56 9.15 -17.94
C CYS A 436 -21.10 9.41 -17.52
N TYR A 437 -20.62 8.70 -16.49
CA TYR A 437 -19.24 8.78 -16.04
C TYR A 437 -18.23 8.35 -17.12
N SER A 438 -18.48 7.21 -17.76
CA SER A 438 -17.63 6.66 -18.84
C SER A 438 -17.59 7.57 -20.07
N ARG A 439 -18.68 8.29 -20.36
CA ARG A 439 -18.74 9.28 -21.44
C ARG A 439 -17.92 10.53 -21.09
N ASN A 440 -18.07 11.07 -19.88
CA ASN A 440 -17.36 12.28 -19.46
C ASN A 440 -15.84 12.10 -19.49
N ILE A 441 -15.34 10.95 -19.02
CA ILE A 441 -13.90 10.64 -19.10
C ILE A 441 -13.45 10.51 -20.56
N ARG A 442 -14.27 9.91 -21.44
CA ARG A 442 -13.97 9.79 -22.88
C ARG A 442 -13.91 11.16 -23.56
N THR A 443 -14.81 12.09 -23.23
CA THR A 443 -14.80 13.46 -23.77
C THR A 443 -13.53 14.21 -23.40
N VAL A 444 -13.19 14.28 -22.11
CA VAL A 444 -11.97 14.97 -21.63
C VAL A 444 -10.71 14.34 -22.22
N TRP A 445 -10.71 13.02 -22.34
CA TRP A 445 -9.62 12.28 -22.94
C TRP A 445 -9.47 12.54 -24.45
N ASN A 446 -10.55 12.49 -25.23
CA ASN A 446 -10.52 12.78 -26.67
C ASN A 446 -9.95 14.17 -26.96
N ILE A 447 -10.37 15.17 -26.20
CA ILE A 447 -9.86 16.54 -26.27
C ILE A 447 -8.34 16.58 -26.02
N THR A 448 -7.87 15.80 -25.04
CA THR A 448 -6.46 15.74 -24.69
C THR A 448 -5.65 15.02 -25.77
N LEU A 449 -6.18 13.92 -26.33
CA LEU A 449 -5.52 13.16 -27.40
C LEU A 449 -5.21 14.00 -28.64
N GLU A 450 -6.08 14.94 -29.00
CA GLU A 450 -5.86 15.83 -30.15
C GLU A 450 -4.60 16.71 -29.99
N LYS A 451 -4.10 16.88 -28.76
CA LYS A 451 -2.88 17.66 -28.44
C LYS A 451 -1.62 16.79 -28.32
N LEU A 452 -1.77 15.48 -28.39
CA LEU A 452 -0.66 14.53 -28.35
C LEU A 452 -0.16 14.23 -29.77
N ASN A 453 1.16 14.30 -29.96
CA ASN A 453 1.75 13.82 -31.20
C ASN A 453 1.65 12.28 -31.29
N GLU A 454 2.02 11.74 -32.44
CA GLU A 454 1.94 10.30 -32.69
C GLU A 454 2.76 9.46 -31.70
N THR A 455 3.99 9.88 -31.40
CA THR A 455 4.87 9.22 -30.42
C THR A 455 4.23 9.15 -29.03
N GLU A 456 3.69 10.27 -28.55
CA GLU A 456 3.06 10.38 -27.23
C GLU A 456 1.80 9.52 -27.12
N ARG A 457 0.97 9.52 -28.18
CA ARG A 457 -0.23 8.66 -28.25
C ARG A 457 0.14 7.19 -28.21
N ARG A 458 1.12 6.77 -29.02
CA ARG A 458 1.58 5.38 -29.06
C ARG A 458 2.17 4.95 -27.72
N LEU A 459 2.97 5.80 -27.08
CA LEU A 459 3.52 5.52 -25.75
C LEU A 459 2.41 5.36 -24.70
N LEU A 460 1.42 6.26 -24.71
CA LEU A 460 0.25 6.19 -23.84
C LEU A 460 -0.52 4.88 -24.04
N TYR A 461 -0.70 4.46 -25.29
CA TYR A 461 -1.36 3.21 -25.61
C TYR A 461 -0.57 1.99 -25.16
N CYS A 462 0.76 1.97 -25.28
CA CYS A 462 1.59 0.90 -24.69
C CYS A 462 1.33 0.79 -23.17
N PHE A 463 1.29 1.91 -22.46
CA PHE A 463 1.01 1.95 -21.02
C PHE A 463 -0.37 1.43 -20.65
N ALA A 464 -1.36 1.54 -21.55
CA ALA A 464 -2.71 1.04 -21.30
C ALA A 464 -2.82 -0.50 -21.25
N TYR A 465 -1.84 -1.23 -21.80
CA TYR A 465 -1.77 -2.69 -21.75
C TYR A 465 -0.74 -3.23 -20.74
N MET A 466 -0.04 -2.34 -20.04
CA MET A 466 0.87 -2.71 -18.96
C MET A 466 0.13 -2.74 -17.61
N SER A 467 0.79 -3.22 -16.57
CA SER A 467 0.23 -3.20 -15.22
C SER A 467 -0.06 -1.76 -14.78
N SER A 468 -1.14 -1.56 -14.02
CA SER A 468 -1.55 -0.23 -13.54
C SER A 468 -0.64 0.30 -12.43
N ASP A 469 0.02 -0.60 -11.69
CA ASP A 469 0.81 -0.32 -10.48
C ASP A 469 2.27 0.04 -10.75
N ILE A 470 2.89 -0.54 -11.80
CA ILE A 470 4.29 -0.30 -12.21
C ILE A 470 4.47 -0.52 -13.74
N ILE A 471 4.64 0.58 -14.47
CA ILE A 471 5.04 0.58 -15.88
C ILE A 471 6.57 0.62 -15.96
N ALA A 472 7.17 -0.51 -16.36
CA ALA A 472 8.61 -0.67 -16.49
C ALA A 472 9.12 -0.16 -17.87
N LEU A 473 9.55 1.10 -17.92
CA LEU A 473 9.97 1.73 -19.17
C LEU A 473 11.27 1.14 -19.76
N ASN A 474 12.19 0.67 -18.92
CA ASN A 474 13.47 0.09 -19.37
C ASN A 474 13.25 -1.09 -20.32
N TRP A 475 12.28 -1.94 -20.00
CA TRP A 475 11.92 -3.07 -20.84
C TRP A 475 11.39 -2.62 -22.21
N LEU A 476 10.53 -1.61 -22.24
CA LEU A 476 10.00 -1.06 -23.50
C LEU A 476 11.14 -0.51 -24.38
N VAL A 477 12.18 0.07 -23.76
CA VAL A 477 13.38 0.56 -24.44
C VAL A 477 14.25 -0.59 -24.98
N GLU A 478 14.51 -1.61 -24.17
CA GLU A 478 15.27 -2.80 -24.59
C GLU A 478 14.57 -3.52 -25.74
N HIS A 479 13.25 -3.67 -25.64
CA HIS A 479 12.43 -4.26 -26.69
C HIS A 479 12.49 -3.42 -27.98
N ALA A 480 12.32 -2.11 -27.89
CA ALA A 480 12.43 -1.21 -29.04
C ALA A 480 13.81 -1.30 -29.72
N LYS A 481 14.89 -1.39 -28.93
CA LYS A 481 16.26 -1.58 -29.45
C LYS A 481 16.43 -2.93 -30.14
N LYS A 482 15.87 -4.00 -29.59
CA LYS A 482 15.89 -5.34 -30.19
C LYS A 482 15.16 -5.34 -31.54
N LEU A 483 13.95 -4.79 -31.59
CA LEU A 483 13.18 -4.65 -32.83
C LEU A 483 13.94 -3.82 -33.88
N HIS A 484 14.59 -2.73 -33.46
CA HIS A 484 15.39 -1.90 -34.34
C HIS A 484 16.57 -2.68 -34.95
N ALA A 485 17.34 -3.37 -34.12
CA ALA A 485 18.51 -4.14 -34.56
C ALA A 485 18.12 -5.34 -35.46
N GLU A 486 16.96 -5.94 -35.23
CA GLU A 486 16.44 -7.01 -36.07
C GLU A 486 15.93 -6.49 -37.41
N ASN A 487 15.31 -5.31 -37.44
CA ASN A 487 14.94 -4.64 -38.69
C ASN A 487 16.15 -4.29 -39.56
N GLU A 488 17.25 -3.82 -38.96
CA GLU A 488 18.48 -3.51 -39.71
C GLU A 488 19.13 -4.76 -40.32
N LYS A 489 18.91 -5.94 -39.71
CA LYS A 489 19.47 -7.22 -40.17
C LYS A 489 18.58 -7.94 -41.19
N ALA A 490 17.31 -7.58 -41.31
CA ALA A 490 16.40 -8.18 -42.28
C ALA A 490 16.80 -7.72 -43.70
N GLU A 491 17.43 -8.62 -44.49
CA GLU A 491 17.81 -8.31 -45.86
C GLU A 491 16.57 -7.97 -46.71
N THR A 492 16.71 -6.99 -47.61
CA THR A 492 15.64 -6.48 -48.48
C THR A 492 15.03 -7.50 -49.45
N ASN A 493 15.59 -8.71 -49.55
CA ASN A 493 15.16 -9.77 -50.46
C ASN A 493 14.39 -10.90 -49.78
N ASP A 494 14.07 -10.78 -48.49
CA ASP A 494 13.33 -11.83 -47.79
C ASP A 494 11.85 -11.81 -48.20
N THR A 495 11.52 -12.55 -49.27
CA THR A 495 10.17 -12.68 -49.85
C THR A 495 9.24 -13.58 -49.03
N ASN A 496 9.65 -13.98 -47.84
CA ASN A 496 8.86 -14.83 -46.98
C ASN A 496 7.76 -14.01 -46.29
N VAL A 497 6.52 -14.50 -46.28
CA VAL A 497 5.36 -13.83 -45.68
C VAL A 497 5.60 -13.51 -44.22
N TYR A 498 6.32 -14.35 -43.46
CA TYR A 498 6.71 -14.02 -42.08
C TYR A 498 7.55 -12.74 -41.99
N ALA A 499 8.57 -12.60 -42.85
CA ALA A 499 9.40 -11.38 -42.90
C ALA A 499 8.58 -10.15 -43.34
N ILE A 500 7.62 -10.31 -44.24
CA ILE A 500 6.70 -9.24 -44.67
C ILE A 500 5.75 -8.83 -43.54
N LEU A 501 5.15 -9.79 -42.83
CA LEU A 501 4.28 -9.54 -41.68
C LEU A 501 5.05 -8.89 -40.54
N ARG A 502 6.23 -9.39 -40.24
CA ARG A 502 7.12 -8.82 -39.24
C ARG A 502 7.54 -7.41 -39.63
N LYS A 503 7.93 -7.17 -40.88
CA LYS A 503 8.23 -5.83 -41.40
C LYS A 503 7.00 -4.91 -41.36
N PHE A 504 5.80 -5.43 -41.62
CA PHE A 504 4.55 -4.67 -41.51
C PHE A 504 4.25 -4.30 -40.06
N VAL A 505 4.38 -5.23 -39.11
CA VAL A 505 4.18 -4.96 -37.68
C VAL A 505 5.25 -4.00 -37.16
N VAL A 506 6.53 -4.18 -37.50
CA VAL A 506 7.59 -3.30 -37.01
C VAL A 506 7.60 -1.93 -37.72
N SER A 507 7.24 -1.83 -39.01
CA SER A 507 7.00 -0.53 -39.65
C SER A 507 5.79 0.19 -39.06
N SER A 508 4.80 -0.58 -38.59
CA SER A 508 3.64 -0.06 -37.87
C SER A 508 3.93 0.26 -36.41
N PHE A 509 4.95 -0.36 -35.79
CA PHE A 509 5.57 0.05 -34.53
C PHE A 509 6.50 1.25 -34.81
N SER A 510 5.90 2.37 -35.23
CA SER A 510 6.53 3.54 -35.88
C SER A 510 8.03 3.68 -35.57
N PRO A 511 8.87 3.79 -36.60
CA PRO A 511 10.28 4.17 -36.44
C PRO A 511 10.48 5.36 -35.50
N ASP A 512 9.51 6.28 -35.44
CA ASP A 512 9.53 7.43 -34.53
C ASP A 512 9.32 7.04 -33.06
N LEU A 513 8.51 6.03 -32.75
CA LEU A 513 8.37 5.50 -31.40
C LEU A 513 9.66 4.80 -30.97
N ILE A 514 10.25 3.97 -31.84
CA ILE A 514 11.53 3.30 -31.58
C ILE A 514 12.63 4.34 -31.36
N ALA A 515 12.72 5.35 -32.23
CA ALA A 515 13.67 6.45 -32.11
C ALA A 515 13.43 7.27 -30.84
N ALA A 516 12.17 7.53 -30.48
CA ALA A 516 11.83 8.28 -29.27
C ALA A 516 12.11 7.50 -27.99
N LEU A 517 11.92 6.17 -27.98
CA LEU A 517 12.24 5.32 -26.84
C LEU A 517 13.76 5.15 -26.66
N SER A 518 14.49 5.09 -27.78
CA SER A 518 15.95 4.94 -27.80
C SER A 518 16.69 6.23 -27.40
N ASP A 519 16.05 7.39 -27.56
CA ASP A 519 16.56 8.70 -27.15
C ASP A 519 16.01 9.08 -25.77
N ASP A 520 16.89 9.14 -24.76
CA ASP A 520 16.52 9.47 -23.38
C ASP A 520 15.80 10.82 -23.25
N THR A 521 16.16 11.81 -24.06
CA THR A 521 15.56 13.14 -24.01
C THR A 521 14.14 13.12 -24.57
N LYS A 522 13.95 12.53 -25.76
CA LYS A 522 12.63 12.40 -26.38
C LYS A 522 11.69 11.56 -25.51
N ARG A 523 12.18 10.43 -24.99
CA ARG A 523 11.43 9.57 -24.07
C ARG A 523 10.98 10.33 -22.83
N ASN A 524 11.92 10.98 -22.13
CA ASN A 524 11.61 11.72 -20.91
C ASN A 524 10.67 12.90 -21.18
N ASN A 525 10.77 13.56 -22.33
CA ASN A 525 9.86 14.63 -22.72
C ASN A 525 8.45 14.11 -22.99
N ALA A 526 8.29 12.99 -23.70
CA ALA A 526 7.00 12.37 -23.92
C ALA A 526 6.35 11.94 -22.60
N VAL A 527 7.08 11.24 -21.73
CA VAL A 527 6.61 10.82 -20.40
C VAL A 527 6.20 12.03 -19.56
N ARG A 528 7.03 13.09 -19.49
CA ARG A 528 6.67 14.30 -18.75
C ARG A 528 5.44 14.98 -19.32
N LYS A 529 5.26 15.00 -20.64
CA LYS A 529 4.08 15.61 -21.26
C LYS A 529 2.81 14.83 -20.91
N LEU A 530 2.84 13.50 -20.98
CA LEU A 530 1.73 12.66 -20.52
C LEU A 530 1.40 12.89 -19.04
N ALA A 531 2.43 13.05 -18.20
CA ALA A 531 2.25 13.37 -16.78
C ALA A 531 1.66 14.76 -16.54
N ARG A 532 1.99 15.77 -17.36
CA ARG A 532 1.42 17.13 -17.25
C ARG A 532 -0.07 17.19 -17.54
N TYR A 533 -0.57 16.29 -18.39
CA TYR A 533 -2.01 16.10 -18.64
C TYR A 533 -2.69 15.17 -17.61
N SER A 534 -1.97 14.73 -16.57
CA SER A 534 -2.48 13.78 -15.57
C SER A 534 -3.00 12.48 -16.19
N LEU A 535 -2.40 12.04 -17.31
CA LEU A 535 -2.68 10.74 -17.93
C LEU A 535 -1.87 9.61 -17.30
N ILE A 536 -0.72 9.94 -16.70
CA ILE A 536 0.13 9.03 -15.93
C ILE A 536 0.66 9.75 -14.68
N THR A 537 1.05 8.98 -13.68
CA THR A 537 1.78 9.49 -12.50
C THR A 537 3.20 8.94 -12.52
N ILE A 538 4.18 9.77 -12.17
CA ILE A 538 5.57 9.36 -11.98
C ILE A 538 5.81 9.32 -10.46
N LYS A 539 6.09 8.14 -9.92
CA LYS A 539 6.40 7.93 -8.50
C LYS A 539 7.82 8.44 -8.18
N PRO A 540 8.16 8.68 -6.89
CA PRO A 540 9.50 9.15 -6.49
C PRO A 540 10.65 8.24 -6.92
N ASP A 541 10.39 6.93 -6.98
CA ASP A 541 11.32 5.90 -7.48
C ASP A 541 11.44 5.86 -9.02
N LYS A 542 10.78 6.81 -9.71
CA LYS A 542 10.67 6.94 -11.18
C LYS A 542 9.85 5.85 -11.85
N THR A 543 9.17 5.00 -11.10
CA THR A 543 8.18 4.11 -11.70
C THR A 543 6.97 4.91 -12.18
N ILE A 544 6.34 4.43 -13.24
CA ILE A 544 5.20 5.10 -13.86
C ILE A 544 3.93 4.32 -13.52
N THR A 545 2.83 5.01 -13.23
CA THR A 545 1.52 4.38 -13.06
C THR A 545 0.48 5.05 -13.93
N MET A 546 -0.57 4.29 -14.28
CA MET A 546 -1.73 4.79 -15.01
C MET A 546 -3.00 4.35 -14.29
N HIS A 547 -3.96 5.25 -14.16
CA HIS A 547 -5.22 4.93 -13.51
C HIS A 547 -5.99 3.84 -14.28
N GLY A 548 -6.46 2.79 -13.59
CA GLY A 548 -7.07 1.61 -14.23
C GLY A 548 -8.28 1.92 -15.12
N LEU A 549 -9.14 2.86 -14.72
CA LEU A 549 -10.26 3.32 -15.57
C LEU A 549 -9.77 3.98 -16.87
N LEU A 550 -8.69 4.75 -16.81
CA LEU A 550 -8.13 5.36 -18.01
C LEU A 550 -7.56 4.28 -18.94
N GLN A 551 -6.86 3.28 -18.39
CA GLN A 551 -6.42 2.13 -19.18
C GLN A 551 -7.61 1.41 -19.82
N GLU A 552 -8.71 1.20 -19.09
CA GLU A 552 -9.92 0.59 -19.64
C GLU A 552 -10.54 1.40 -20.77
N VAL A 553 -10.69 2.71 -20.60
CA VAL A 553 -11.23 3.62 -21.63
C VAL A 553 -10.33 3.62 -22.87
N ILE A 554 -9.02 3.78 -22.70
CA ILE A 554 -8.05 3.74 -23.81
C ILE A 554 -8.17 2.41 -24.56
N ARG A 555 -8.21 1.29 -23.84
CA ARG A 555 -8.37 -0.02 -24.46
C ARG A 555 -9.69 -0.17 -25.19
N LYS A 556 -10.81 0.32 -24.68
CA LYS A 556 -12.09 0.28 -25.42
C LYS A 556 -12.08 1.14 -26.69
N THR A 557 -11.20 2.13 -26.77
CA THR A 557 -11.12 3.06 -27.92
C THR A 557 -10.14 2.65 -29.02
N ILE A 558 -9.19 1.76 -28.73
CA ILE A 558 -8.25 1.26 -29.74
C ILE A 558 -8.97 0.22 -30.61
N THR A 559 -9.12 0.49 -31.90
CA THR A 559 -9.74 -0.46 -32.84
C THR A 559 -8.84 -0.84 -34.01
N ASP A 560 -7.66 -0.22 -34.10
CA ASP A 560 -6.69 -0.48 -35.18
C ASP A 560 -6.02 -1.85 -34.98
N PRO A 561 -6.31 -2.85 -35.84
CA PRO A 561 -5.77 -4.20 -35.68
C PRO A 561 -4.26 -4.26 -35.86
N VAL A 562 -3.68 -3.36 -36.66
CA VAL A 562 -2.24 -3.28 -36.90
C VAL A 562 -1.51 -2.79 -35.65
N TYR A 563 -2.13 -1.85 -34.94
CA TYR A 563 -1.66 -1.39 -33.65
C TYR A 563 -1.77 -2.48 -32.58
N LEU A 564 -2.85 -3.27 -32.60
CA LEU A 564 -3.00 -4.39 -31.65
C LEU A 564 -1.94 -5.48 -31.88
N LEU A 565 -1.55 -5.77 -33.12
CA LEU A 565 -0.41 -6.63 -33.45
C LEU A 565 0.93 -6.06 -32.96
N SER A 566 1.08 -4.73 -33.00
CA SER A 566 2.24 -4.03 -32.45
C SER A 566 2.35 -4.19 -30.93
N VAL A 567 1.23 -4.05 -30.21
CA VAL A 567 1.14 -4.34 -28.77
C VAL A 567 1.46 -5.82 -28.50
N TRP A 568 0.98 -6.73 -29.35
CA TRP A 568 1.25 -8.16 -29.24
C TRP A 568 2.73 -8.53 -29.34
N GLU A 569 3.49 -7.96 -30.30
CA GLU A 569 4.94 -8.19 -30.40
C GLU A 569 5.69 -7.75 -29.13
N VAL A 570 5.28 -6.60 -28.58
CA VAL A 570 5.80 -6.11 -27.29
C VAL A 570 5.56 -7.15 -26.20
N LEU A 571 4.33 -7.66 -26.08
CA LEU A 571 3.95 -8.66 -25.08
C LEU A 571 4.65 -10.02 -25.27
N LYS A 572 4.87 -10.47 -26.51
CA LYS A 572 5.55 -11.74 -26.84
C LYS A 572 6.99 -11.78 -26.31
N SER A 573 7.69 -10.65 -26.28
CA SER A 573 9.10 -10.62 -25.87
C SER A 573 9.38 -11.01 -24.41
N LYS A 574 8.36 -11.05 -23.55
CA LYS A 574 8.43 -11.52 -22.15
C LYS A 574 8.21 -13.02 -21.99
N ARG A 575 7.87 -13.76 -23.05
CA ARG A 575 7.50 -15.20 -22.98
C ARG A 575 8.63 -16.10 -22.50
N SER A 576 9.90 -15.68 -22.65
CA SER A 576 11.07 -16.42 -22.14
C SER A 576 11.19 -16.39 -20.62
N ASP A 577 10.58 -15.42 -19.94
CA ASP A 577 10.47 -15.40 -18.48
C ASP A 577 9.14 -16.02 -18.10
N VAL A 578 9.11 -17.36 -18.10
CA VAL A 578 7.93 -18.23 -17.95
C VAL A 578 7.11 -17.97 -16.67
N GLY A 579 7.60 -17.14 -15.73
CA GLY A 579 6.87 -16.70 -14.54
C GLY A 579 6.30 -15.26 -14.59
N LEU A 580 6.62 -14.43 -15.59
CA LEU A 580 6.33 -12.98 -15.56
C LEU A 580 5.03 -12.59 -16.27
N ILE A 581 4.53 -13.38 -17.23
CA ILE A 581 3.26 -13.05 -17.92
C ILE A 581 2.04 -13.34 -17.02
N TYR A 582 2.10 -14.37 -16.18
CA TYR A 582 0.99 -14.73 -15.29
C TYR A 582 0.77 -13.74 -14.13
N ASN A 583 1.84 -13.07 -13.71
CA ASN A 583 1.89 -12.40 -12.41
C ASN A 583 2.08 -10.88 -12.50
N ASP A 584 2.92 -10.39 -13.41
CA ASP A 584 3.22 -8.95 -13.48
C ASP A 584 2.34 -8.18 -14.48
N TYR A 585 1.72 -8.84 -15.45
CA TYR A 585 0.99 -8.15 -16.53
C TYR A 585 -0.35 -8.83 -16.78
N HIS A 586 -1.37 -8.41 -16.04
CA HIS A 586 -2.75 -8.61 -16.47
C HIS A 586 -2.98 -7.85 -17.77
N ILE A 587 -2.62 -8.46 -18.91
CA ILE A 587 -2.99 -7.96 -20.22
C ILE A 587 -4.51 -8.10 -20.29
N ALA A 588 -5.25 -7.05 -19.93
CA ALA A 588 -6.69 -7.02 -20.16
C ALA A 588 -6.90 -6.48 -21.58
N LEU A 589 -6.85 -7.34 -22.60
CA LEU A 589 -7.06 -6.97 -23.99
C LEU A 589 -8.53 -7.25 -24.39
N PRO A 590 -9.45 -6.26 -24.40
CA PRO A 590 -10.89 -6.48 -24.60
C PRO A 590 -11.25 -7.53 -25.66
N PHE A 591 -12.31 -8.32 -25.41
CA PHE A 591 -12.73 -9.43 -26.30
C PHE A 591 -12.69 -9.08 -27.79
N GLU A 592 -13.28 -7.94 -28.14
CA GLU A 592 -13.44 -7.51 -29.53
C GLU A 592 -12.09 -7.16 -30.17
N GLN A 593 -11.15 -6.61 -29.40
CA GLN A 593 -9.78 -6.41 -29.86
C GLN A 593 -9.06 -7.73 -30.05
N ALA A 594 -9.27 -8.63 -29.09
CA ALA A 594 -8.71 -9.96 -29.08
C ALA A 594 -9.14 -10.71 -30.36
N LYS A 595 -10.45 -10.71 -30.63
CA LYS A 595 -11.06 -11.27 -31.83
C LYS A 595 -10.61 -10.57 -33.12
N ALA A 596 -10.49 -9.23 -33.11
CA ALA A 596 -9.98 -8.49 -34.26
C ALA A 596 -8.52 -8.84 -34.58
N MET A 597 -7.69 -9.04 -33.56
CA MET A 597 -6.33 -9.55 -33.72
C MET A 597 -6.34 -10.94 -34.34
N ILE A 598 -7.22 -11.85 -33.89
CA ILE A 598 -7.31 -13.20 -34.49
C ILE A 598 -7.68 -13.09 -35.94
N LEU A 599 -8.76 -12.37 -36.26
CA LEU A 599 -9.24 -12.29 -37.64
C LEU A 599 -8.17 -11.70 -38.56
N THR A 600 -7.42 -10.71 -38.05
CA THR A 600 -6.29 -10.11 -38.78
C THR A 600 -5.16 -11.14 -38.94
N ALA A 601 -4.78 -11.85 -37.88
CA ALA A 601 -3.77 -12.89 -37.93
C ALA A 601 -4.17 -14.02 -38.89
N GLU A 602 -5.39 -14.54 -38.80
CA GLU A 602 -5.95 -15.55 -39.71
C GLU A 602 -5.92 -15.09 -41.16
N THR A 603 -6.28 -13.84 -41.43
CA THR A 603 -6.20 -13.27 -42.78
C THR A 603 -4.76 -13.27 -43.30
N LEU A 604 -3.82 -12.84 -42.45
CA LEU A 604 -2.39 -12.78 -42.77
C LEU A 604 -1.76 -14.18 -42.94
N LEU A 605 -2.20 -15.13 -42.13
CA LEU A 605 -1.79 -16.54 -42.18
C LEU A 605 -2.37 -17.25 -43.41
N ASN A 606 -3.62 -16.99 -43.75
CA ASN A 606 -4.25 -17.51 -44.97
C ASN A 606 -3.52 -17.00 -46.21
N TYR A 607 -3.17 -15.71 -46.25
CA TYR A 607 -2.32 -15.15 -47.29
C TYR A 607 -0.94 -15.84 -47.33
N GLY A 608 -0.36 -16.12 -46.16
CA GLY A 608 0.87 -16.91 -46.03
C GLY A 608 0.75 -18.30 -46.65
N LYS A 609 -0.30 -19.04 -46.30
CA LYS A 609 -0.58 -20.39 -46.81
C LYS A 609 -0.84 -20.40 -48.31
N GLU A 610 -1.55 -19.41 -48.85
CA GLU A 610 -1.75 -19.25 -50.30
C GLU A 610 -0.43 -18.99 -51.03
N TYR A 611 0.43 -18.13 -50.46
CA TYR A 611 1.75 -17.86 -51.01
C TYR A 611 2.67 -19.09 -50.94
N GLU A 612 2.66 -19.85 -49.85
CA GLU A 612 3.40 -21.11 -49.72
C GLU A 612 2.94 -22.16 -50.75
N ALA A 613 1.62 -22.33 -50.89
CA ALA A 613 1.02 -23.23 -51.87
C ALA A 613 1.38 -22.84 -53.31
N ALA A 614 1.51 -21.55 -53.60
CA ALA A 614 1.94 -21.05 -54.90
C ALA A 614 3.45 -21.22 -55.16
N ASN A 615 4.28 -21.36 -54.12
CA ASN A 615 5.75 -21.36 -54.22
C ASN A 615 6.43 -22.66 -53.75
N ASP A 616 5.65 -23.67 -53.34
CA ASP A 616 6.08 -25.01 -52.89
C ASP A 616 7.21 -25.00 -51.83
N LYS A 617 7.10 -24.06 -50.89
CA LYS A 617 8.05 -23.88 -49.77
C LYS A 617 7.29 -23.79 -48.45
N PRO A 618 7.27 -24.86 -47.63
CA PRO A 618 6.73 -24.77 -46.27
C PRO A 618 7.60 -23.84 -45.42
N ASN A 619 7.02 -22.81 -44.81
CA ASN A 619 7.75 -21.91 -43.93
C ASN A 619 7.48 -22.23 -42.45
N VAL A 620 8.47 -22.85 -41.82
CA VAL A 620 8.47 -23.14 -40.37
C VAL A 620 8.18 -21.87 -39.55
N GLU A 621 8.70 -20.71 -39.93
CA GLU A 621 8.51 -19.45 -39.18
C GLU A 621 7.06 -18.96 -39.19
N LEU A 622 6.29 -19.21 -40.27
CA LEU A 622 4.89 -18.84 -40.35
C LEU A 622 4.06 -19.70 -39.39
N TRP A 623 4.38 -20.99 -39.31
CA TRP A 623 3.72 -21.92 -38.40
C TRP A 623 4.09 -21.60 -36.94
N GLU A 624 5.34 -21.23 -36.65
CA GLU A 624 5.75 -20.75 -35.32
C GLU A 624 4.98 -19.48 -34.91
N LEU A 625 4.78 -18.55 -35.85
CA LEU A 625 3.96 -17.36 -35.61
C LEU A 625 2.50 -17.72 -35.31
N GLU A 626 1.91 -18.62 -36.09
CA GLU A 626 0.54 -19.09 -35.91
C GLU A 626 0.37 -19.78 -34.55
N PHE A 627 1.32 -20.66 -34.19
CA PHE A 627 1.37 -21.31 -32.89
C PHE A 627 1.40 -20.29 -31.74
N ASP A 628 2.32 -19.32 -31.81
CA ASP A 628 2.49 -18.31 -30.78
C ASP A 628 1.25 -17.46 -30.58
N PHE A 629 0.59 -17.13 -31.68
CA PHE A 629 -0.63 -16.36 -31.69
C PHE A 629 -1.77 -17.09 -30.96
N TYR A 630 -2.11 -18.30 -31.40
CA TYR A 630 -3.18 -19.10 -30.77
C TYR A 630 -2.86 -19.47 -29.32
N SER A 631 -1.62 -19.81 -29.01
CA SER A 631 -1.19 -20.15 -27.64
C SER A 631 -1.35 -18.97 -26.68
N LEU A 632 -0.89 -17.77 -27.04
CA LEU A 632 -1.03 -16.60 -26.18
C LEU A 632 -2.49 -16.19 -26.04
N PHE A 633 -3.23 -16.28 -27.13
CA PHE A 633 -4.64 -15.93 -27.16
C PHE A 633 -5.50 -16.85 -26.27
N ALA A 634 -5.25 -18.16 -26.35
CA ALA A 634 -5.90 -19.15 -25.50
C ALA A 634 -5.63 -18.88 -24.01
N GLN A 635 -4.40 -18.50 -23.66
CA GLN A 635 -4.04 -18.11 -22.28
C GLN A 635 -4.78 -16.86 -21.82
N TYR A 636 -4.85 -15.83 -22.68
CA TYR A 636 -5.60 -14.62 -22.39
C TYR A 636 -7.09 -14.92 -22.12
N LEU A 637 -7.73 -15.69 -23.00
CA LEU A 637 -9.12 -16.08 -22.84
C LEU A 637 -9.34 -16.94 -21.60
N THR A 638 -8.40 -17.83 -21.26
CA THR A 638 -8.49 -18.64 -20.04
C THR A 638 -8.56 -17.76 -18.80
N LEU A 639 -7.64 -16.81 -18.66
CA LEU A 639 -7.60 -15.89 -17.52
C LEU A 639 -8.87 -15.05 -17.42
N ARG A 640 -9.34 -14.52 -18.55
CA ARG A 640 -10.55 -13.71 -18.60
C ARG A 640 -11.80 -14.54 -18.30
N GLY A 641 -11.91 -15.73 -18.88
CA GLY A 641 -13.02 -16.64 -18.65
C GLY A 641 -13.14 -17.06 -17.19
N ILE A 642 -12.00 -17.27 -16.50
CA ILE A 642 -11.98 -17.50 -15.05
C ILE A 642 -12.44 -16.25 -14.30
N ARG A 643 -11.86 -15.08 -14.60
CA ARG A 643 -12.15 -13.81 -13.91
C ARG A 643 -13.62 -13.39 -14.04
N GLU A 644 -14.19 -13.53 -15.22
CA GLU A 644 -15.58 -13.17 -15.53
C GLU A 644 -16.55 -14.32 -15.26
N ASN A 645 -16.05 -15.49 -14.83
CA ASN A 645 -16.81 -16.73 -14.68
C ASN A 645 -17.68 -17.04 -15.93
N ASN A 646 -17.08 -16.89 -17.12
CA ASN A 646 -17.76 -16.96 -18.40
C ASN A 646 -17.34 -18.23 -19.18
N ALA A 647 -18.26 -19.18 -19.29
CA ALA A 647 -18.03 -20.45 -19.96
C ALA A 647 -17.83 -20.32 -21.47
N GLU A 648 -18.43 -19.34 -22.14
CA GLU A 648 -18.26 -19.14 -23.59
C GLU A 648 -16.83 -18.71 -23.93
N ILE A 649 -16.25 -17.82 -23.11
CA ILE A 649 -14.86 -17.38 -23.24
C ILE A 649 -13.91 -18.56 -23.01
N LEU A 650 -14.18 -19.41 -22.03
CA LEU A 650 -13.39 -20.62 -21.77
C LEU A 650 -13.51 -21.65 -22.91
N GLN A 651 -14.66 -21.77 -23.56
CA GLN A 651 -14.83 -22.62 -24.74
C GLN A 651 -14.01 -22.10 -25.92
N GLU A 652 -13.95 -20.78 -26.09
CA GLU A 652 -13.08 -20.17 -27.09
C GLU A 652 -11.60 -20.41 -26.76
N ALA A 653 -11.22 -20.34 -25.49
CA ALA A 653 -9.86 -20.66 -25.06
C ALA A 653 -9.48 -22.10 -25.44
N ASP A 654 -10.36 -23.07 -25.20
CA ASP A 654 -10.17 -24.46 -25.59
C ASP A 654 -10.01 -24.62 -27.11
N ARG A 655 -10.83 -23.94 -27.92
CA ARG A 655 -10.68 -23.92 -29.39
C ARG A 655 -9.30 -23.43 -29.82
N CYS A 656 -8.82 -22.33 -29.24
CA CYS A 656 -7.50 -21.80 -29.57
C CYS A 656 -6.37 -22.74 -29.11
N TYR A 657 -6.51 -23.41 -27.96
CA TYR A 657 -5.54 -24.43 -27.55
C TYR A 657 -5.53 -25.66 -28.47
N VAL A 658 -6.69 -26.08 -29.01
CA VAL A 658 -6.75 -27.14 -30.04
C VAL A 658 -5.89 -26.74 -31.23
N THR A 659 -6.15 -25.56 -31.80
CA THR A 659 -5.40 -25.07 -32.96
C THR A 659 -3.91 -24.93 -32.66
N ALA A 660 -3.53 -24.35 -31.51
CA ALA A 660 -2.14 -24.28 -31.10
C ALA A 660 -1.50 -25.67 -30.98
N CYS A 661 -2.19 -26.68 -30.43
CA CYS A 661 -1.66 -28.04 -30.35
C CYS A 661 -1.51 -28.70 -31.73
N GLU A 662 -2.46 -28.48 -32.64
CA GLU A 662 -2.43 -29.01 -34.01
C GLU A 662 -1.26 -28.45 -34.81
N ILE A 663 -0.95 -27.17 -34.64
CA ILE A 663 0.20 -26.49 -35.28
C ILE A 663 1.52 -26.87 -34.60
N GLY A 664 1.54 -26.86 -33.26
CA GLY A 664 2.76 -27.09 -32.48
C GLY A 664 3.28 -28.53 -32.58
N THR A 665 2.38 -29.51 -32.72
CA THR A 665 2.73 -30.93 -32.81
C THR A 665 3.72 -31.24 -33.96
N PRO A 666 3.46 -30.84 -35.22
CA PRO A 666 4.41 -31.02 -36.31
C PRO A 666 5.65 -30.11 -36.22
N LEU A 667 5.56 -28.92 -35.61
CA LEU A 667 6.69 -28.00 -35.47
C LEU A 667 7.73 -28.45 -34.46
N TYR A 668 7.26 -28.83 -33.28
CA TYR A 668 8.11 -28.99 -32.11
C TYR A 668 8.22 -30.44 -31.63
N GLY A 669 7.44 -31.33 -32.25
CA GLY A 669 7.26 -32.71 -31.80
C GLY A 669 6.27 -32.83 -30.64
N GLY A 670 5.99 -34.07 -30.22
CA GLY A 670 5.15 -34.35 -29.04
C GLY A 670 3.67 -34.64 -29.28
N GLY A 671 3.31 -35.05 -30.50
CA GLY A 671 2.03 -35.70 -30.79
C GLY A 671 2.03 -37.20 -30.55
N GLU A 672 0.84 -37.82 -30.65
CA GLU A 672 0.59 -39.26 -30.41
C GLU A 672 1.52 -40.20 -31.22
N ASN A 673 2.00 -39.75 -32.39
CA ASN A 673 2.80 -40.55 -33.32
C ASN A 673 4.32 -40.44 -33.10
N SER A 674 4.79 -39.63 -32.15
CA SER A 674 6.20 -39.50 -31.84
C SER A 674 6.58 -40.50 -30.73
N GLU A 675 7.37 -41.53 -31.06
CA GLU A 675 7.77 -42.54 -30.06
C GLU A 675 8.62 -41.96 -28.91
N LEU A 676 9.26 -40.81 -29.13
CA LEU A 676 10.21 -40.17 -28.24
C LEU A 676 10.15 -38.64 -28.38
N LEU A 677 10.07 -37.95 -27.24
CA LEU A 677 10.23 -36.49 -27.19
C LEU A 677 11.73 -36.18 -27.13
N SER A 678 12.21 -35.26 -27.96
CA SER A 678 13.61 -34.80 -27.92
C SER A 678 13.67 -33.27 -27.91
N GLY A 679 14.41 -32.71 -26.96
CA GLY A 679 14.68 -31.28 -26.88
C GLY A 679 13.59 -30.42 -26.22
N ALA A 680 13.97 -29.17 -25.93
CA ALA A 680 13.13 -28.19 -25.22
C ALA A 680 11.85 -27.80 -25.96
N SER A 681 11.80 -27.97 -27.29
CA SER A 681 10.66 -27.63 -28.14
C SER A 681 9.45 -28.52 -27.87
N ALA A 682 9.65 -29.83 -27.65
CA ALA A 682 8.56 -30.77 -27.40
C ALA A 682 7.82 -30.49 -26.08
N PHE A 683 8.51 -29.86 -25.12
CA PHE A 683 7.91 -29.40 -23.87
C PHE A 683 6.89 -28.28 -24.08
N THR A 684 7.06 -27.46 -25.12
CA THR A 684 6.14 -26.35 -25.43
C THR A 684 4.73 -26.87 -25.73
N VAL A 685 4.61 -27.94 -26.53
CA VAL A 685 3.30 -28.56 -26.85
C VAL A 685 2.67 -29.22 -25.63
N ILE A 686 3.49 -29.82 -24.77
CA ILE A 686 3.04 -30.42 -23.51
C ILE A 686 2.45 -29.36 -22.58
N GLN A 687 3.05 -28.17 -22.52
CA GLN A 687 2.51 -27.05 -21.73
C GLN A 687 1.17 -26.57 -22.27
N GLU A 688 0.98 -26.49 -23.59
CA GLU A 688 -0.33 -26.13 -24.17
C GLU A 688 -1.39 -27.19 -23.86
N LYS A 689 -1.06 -28.48 -23.95
CA LYS A 689 -1.97 -29.57 -23.57
C LYS A 689 -2.31 -29.53 -22.08
N HIS A 690 -1.34 -29.23 -21.19
CA HIS A 690 -1.58 -29.02 -19.77
C HIS A 690 -2.56 -27.86 -19.51
N ARG A 691 -2.37 -26.72 -20.17
CA ARG A 691 -3.27 -25.56 -20.06
C ARG A 691 -4.67 -25.87 -20.58
N ARG A 692 -4.77 -26.54 -21.73
CA ARG A 692 -6.03 -27.02 -22.30
C ARG A 692 -6.77 -27.97 -21.36
N MET A 693 -6.03 -28.88 -20.70
CA MET A 693 -6.58 -29.78 -19.71
C MET A 693 -7.19 -28.99 -18.53
N ARG A 694 -6.50 -27.96 -18.02
CA ARG A 694 -7.04 -27.08 -16.96
C ARG A 694 -8.35 -26.41 -17.40
N VAL A 695 -8.41 -25.85 -18.60
CA VAL A 695 -9.65 -25.23 -19.14
C VAL A 695 -10.80 -26.24 -19.15
N ASN A 696 -10.54 -27.47 -19.61
CA ASN A 696 -11.56 -28.52 -19.65
C ASN A 696 -12.00 -28.96 -18.24
N LEU A 697 -11.10 -29.00 -17.26
CA LEU A 697 -11.47 -29.25 -15.86
C LEU A 697 -12.34 -28.13 -15.26
N ILE A 698 -12.02 -26.86 -15.53
CA ILE A 698 -12.85 -25.70 -15.13
C ILE A 698 -14.23 -25.79 -15.76
N LEU A 699 -14.30 -26.16 -17.05
CA LEU A 699 -15.56 -26.39 -17.77
C LEU A 699 -16.28 -27.69 -17.38
N LYS A 700 -15.74 -28.47 -16.43
CA LYS A 700 -16.26 -29.78 -16.00
C LYS A 700 -16.33 -30.82 -17.12
N ARG A 701 -15.49 -30.69 -18.15
CA ARG A 701 -15.31 -31.64 -19.26
C ARG A 701 -14.21 -32.65 -18.90
N VAL A 702 -14.48 -33.46 -17.88
CA VAL A 702 -13.51 -34.38 -17.28
C VAL A 702 -13.01 -35.43 -18.27
N ASP A 703 -13.88 -35.95 -19.14
CA ASP A 703 -13.49 -36.96 -20.15
C ASP A 703 -12.47 -36.40 -21.15
N GLU A 704 -12.62 -35.14 -21.56
CA GLU A 704 -11.69 -34.48 -22.48
C GLU A 704 -10.34 -34.23 -21.79
N ALA A 705 -10.35 -33.84 -20.50
CA ALA A 705 -9.12 -33.71 -19.71
C ALA A 705 -8.35 -35.04 -19.62
N HIS A 706 -9.04 -36.16 -19.40
CA HIS A 706 -8.43 -37.49 -19.40
C HIS A 706 -7.86 -37.87 -20.78
N LYS A 707 -8.60 -37.57 -21.86
CA LYS A 707 -8.13 -37.81 -23.22
C LYS A 707 -6.84 -37.05 -23.51
N ILE A 708 -6.80 -35.76 -23.19
CA ILE A 708 -5.60 -34.93 -23.36
C ILE A 708 -4.43 -35.48 -22.53
N TYR A 709 -4.67 -35.89 -21.28
CA TYR A 709 -3.62 -36.48 -20.45
C TYR A 709 -3.09 -37.81 -21.04
N ALA A 710 -3.96 -38.65 -21.59
CA ALA A 710 -3.57 -39.91 -22.23
C ALA A 710 -2.62 -39.68 -23.44
N GLU A 711 -2.88 -38.65 -24.24
CA GLU A 711 -2.05 -38.24 -25.38
C GLU A 711 -0.61 -37.89 -24.95
N VAL A 712 -0.43 -37.28 -23.77
CA VAL A 712 0.87 -36.81 -23.28
C VAL A 712 1.59 -37.87 -22.43
N ARG A 713 0.83 -38.65 -21.65
CA ARG A 713 1.36 -39.59 -20.67
C ARG A 713 2.30 -40.61 -21.30
N ALA A 714 1.96 -41.17 -22.46
CA ALA A 714 2.74 -42.21 -23.11
C ALA A 714 4.09 -41.68 -23.68
N PRO A 715 4.12 -40.61 -24.48
CA PRO A 715 5.37 -40.00 -24.94
C PRO A 715 6.30 -39.53 -23.81
N VAL A 716 5.76 -38.91 -22.76
CA VAL A 716 6.55 -38.43 -21.62
C VAL A 716 7.12 -39.60 -20.81
N SER A 717 6.33 -40.64 -20.57
CA SER A 717 6.81 -41.86 -19.88
C SER A 717 7.96 -42.53 -20.63
N LYS A 718 7.89 -42.60 -21.97
CA LYS A 718 8.97 -43.16 -22.81
C LYS A 718 10.24 -42.31 -22.78
N SER A 719 10.11 -41.02 -22.45
CA SER A 719 11.21 -40.04 -22.46
C SER A 719 11.88 -39.85 -21.09
N LEU A 720 11.40 -40.52 -20.03
CA LEU A 720 11.91 -40.42 -18.65
C LEU A 720 13.44 -40.50 -18.53
N LYS A 721 14.08 -41.39 -19.31
CA LYS A 721 15.54 -41.59 -19.28
C LYS A 721 16.31 -40.65 -20.21
N LYS A 722 15.67 -40.18 -21.29
CA LYS A 722 16.33 -39.36 -22.32
C LYS A 722 16.24 -37.87 -21.98
N GLU A 723 15.10 -37.45 -21.45
CA GLU A 723 14.79 -36.07 -21.09
C GLU A 723 14.25 -36.02 -19.65
N PRO A 724 15.09 -36.31 -18.64
CA PRO A 724 14.66 -36.48 -17.25
C PRO A 724 14.05 -35.18 -16.68
N ASN A 725 14.69 -34.02 -16.90
CA ASN A 725 14.20 -32.73 -16.43
C ASN A 725 12.80 -32.41 -16.98
N MET A 726 12.63 -32.53 -18.29
CA MET A 726 11.35 -32.28 -18.96
C MET A 726 10.26 -33.21 -18.43
N SER A 727 10.57 -34.51 -18.31
CA SER A 727 9.62 -35.51 -17.86
C SER A 727 9.19 -35.29 -16.40
N TYR A 728 10.16 -34.91 -15.54
CA TYR A 728 9.88 -34.52 -14.17
C TYR A 728 8.93 -33.32 -14.11
N HIS A 729 9.22 -32.24 -14.84
CA HIS A 729 8.40 -31.03 -14.82
C HIS A 729 7.00 -31.27 -15.39
N ALA A 730 6.89 -32.05 -16.47
CA ALA A 730 5.59 -32.41 -17.04
C ALA A 730 4.74 -33.16 -16.02
N PHE A 731 5.24 -34.26 -15.46
CA PHE A 731 4.48 -35.06 -14.50
C PHE A 731 4.20 -34.31 -13.19
N ASN A 732 5.14 -33.52 -12.67
CA ASN A 732 4.86 -32.69 -11.49
C ASN A 732 3.70 -31.70 -11.76
N ASN A 733 3.71 -31.02 -12.91
CA ASN A 733 2.67 -30.05 -13.25
C ASN A 733 1.30 -30.68 -13.50
N PHE A 734 1.25 -31.85 -14.16
CA PHE A 734 -0.01 -32.61 -14.29
C PHE A 734 -0.51 -33.11 -12.94
N GLY A 735 0.39 -33.55 -12.05
CA GLY A 735 0.03 -33.96 -10.70
C GLY A 735 -0.56 -32.82 -9.88
N ASP A 736 0.06 -31.64 -9.94
CA ASP A 736 -0.43 -30.42 -9.28
C ASP A 736 -1.82 -30.02 -9.80
N LEU A 737 -2.04 -30.14 -11.11
CA LEU A 737 -3.35 -29.84 -11.73
C LEU A 737 -4.43 -30.85 -11.32
N TRP A 738 -4.14 -32.15 -11.34
CA TRP A 738 -5.11 -33.15 -10.87
C TRP A 738 -5.43 -32.98 -9.39
N HIS A 739 -4.42 -32.66 -8.56
CA HIS A 739 -4.60 -32.41 -7.14
C HIS A 739 -5.48 -31.19 -6.87
N GLU A 740 -5.24 -30.08 -7.58
CA GLU A 740 -6.04 -28.84 -7.55
C GLU A 740 -7.53 -29.12 -7.77
N PHE A 741 -7.87 -29.99 -8.72
CA PHE A 741 -9.27 -30.32 -9.05
C PHE A 741 -9.81 -31.56 -8.29
N GLY A 742 -9.06 -32.09 -7.31
CA GLY A 742 -9.51 -33.19 -6.45
C GLY A 742 -9.41 -34.60 -7.04
N PHE A 743 -8.73 -34.77 -8.18
CA PHE A 743 -8.45 -36.07 -8.81
C PHE A 743 -7.20 -36.71 -8.19
N LEU A 744 -7.33 -37.12 -6.94
CA LEU A 744 -6.21 -37.59 -6.12
C LEU A 744 -5.50 -38.85 -6.68
N PRO A 745 -6.19 -39.85 -7.24
CA PRO A 745 -5.52 -41.02 -7.85
C PRO A 745 -4.59 -40.64 -9.00
N GLU A 746 -5.06 -39.79 -9.90
CA GLU A 746 -4.34 -39.29 -11.07
C GLU A 746 -3.16 -38.40 -10.64
N ALA A 747 -3.35 -37.59 -9.60
CA ALA A 747 -2.28 -36.78 -9.01
C ALA A 747 -1.16 -37.64 -8.44
N ILE A 748 -1.50 -38.67 -7.66
CA ILE A 748 -0.54 -39.63 -7.09
C ILE A 748 0.23 -40.33 -8.22
N GLU A 749 -0.46 -40.80 -9.25
CA GLU A 749 0.16 -41.45 -10.39
C GLU A 749 1.22 -40.54 -11.05
N CYS A 750 0.86 -39.28 -11.28
CA CYS A 750 1.78 -38.28 -11.84
C CYS A 750 3.01 -38.07 -10.95
N TYR A 751 2.84 -37.89 -9.64
CA TYR A 751 3.97 -37.71 -8.73
C TYR A 751 4.86 -38.96 -8.64
N GLU A 752 4.29 -40.17 -8.72
CA GLU A 752 5.05 -41.41 -8.80
C GLU A 752 5.84 -41.53 -10.11
N LEU A 753 5.28 -41.09 -11.23
CA LEU A 753 5.99 -41.00 -12.51
C LEU A 753 7.12 -39.97 -12.46
N ALA A 754 6.92 -38.83 -11.81
CA ALA A 754 7.97 -37.83 -11.57
C ALA A 754 9.09 -38.36 -10.67
N LEU A 755 8.76 -39.15 -9.64
CA LEU A 755 9.75 -39.81 -8.77
C LEU A 755 10.66 -40.78 -9.51
N LYS A 756 10.14 -41.47 -10.55
CA LYS A 756 10.92 -42.42 -11.37
C LYS A 756 12.06 -41.76 -12.16
N VAL A 757 12.07 -40.44 -12.28
CA VAL A 757 13.14 -39.68 -12.94
C VAL A 757 14.44 -39.71 -12.12
N GLY A 758 14.38 -39.77 -10.79
CA GLY A 758 15.54 -39.97 -9.91
C GLY A 758 16.32 -38.73 -9.49
N PHE A 759 15.68 -37.55 -9.39
CA PHE A 759 16.32 -36.37 -8.77
C PHE A 759 16.25 -36.44 -7.24
N ASP A 760 17.39 -36.69 -6.59
CA ASP A 760 17.48 -36.86 -5.14
C ASP A 760 17.03 -35.61 -4.35
N ASP A 761 17.32 -34.41 -4.87
CA ASP A 761 16.95 -33.12 -4.26
C ASP A 761 15.45 -32.81 -4.34
N LYS A 762 14.70 -33.49 -5.23
CA LYS A 762 13.25 -33.31 -5.42
C LYS A 762 12.39 -34.40 -4.80
N LYS A 763 13.03 -35.47 -4.31
CA LYS A 763 12.37 -36.68 -3.82
C LYS A 763 11.49 -36.43 -2.59
N GLU A 764 12.01 -35.71 -1.60
CA GLU A 764 11.29 -35.43 -0.35
C GLU A 764 10.02 -34.60 -0.61
N MET A 765 10.13 -33.56 -1.45
CA MET A 765 9.01 -32.74 -1.87
C MET A 765 7.90 -33.56 -2.56
N LEU A 766 8.24 -34.45 -3.50
CA LEU A 766 7.26 -35.30 -4.17
C LEU A 766 6.59 -36.32 -3.22
N LEU A 767 7.36 -36.87 -2.28
CA LEU A 767 6.80 -37.76 -1.25
C LEU A 767 5.82 -37.03 -0.34
N GLU A 768 6.10 -35.76 0.01
CA GLU A 768 5.18 -34.92 0.76
C GLU A 768 3.89 -34.66 -0.01
N LYS A 769 3.97 -34.35 -1.31
CA LYS A 769 2.79 -34.18 -2.18
C LYS A 769 1.94 -35.46 -2.24
N ILE A 770 2.56 -36.63 -2.43
CA ILE A 770 1.84 -37.92 -2.41
C ILE A 770 1.17 -38.17 -1.05
N ALA A 771 1.86 -37.87 0.06
CA ALA A 771 1.29 -38.01 1.40
C ALA A 771 0.08 -37.09 1.61
N LYS A 772 0.14 -35.84 1.11
CA LYS A 772 -1.00 -34.90 1.13
C LYS A 772 -2.20 -35.46 0.38
N CYS A 773 -2.00 -36.01 -0.83
CA CYS A 773 -3.09 -36.64 -1.58
C CYS A 773 -3.69 -37.84 -0.83
N LYS A 774 -2.85 -38.72 -0.25
CA LYS A 774 -3.32 -39.91 0.50
C LYS A 774 -4.11 -39.57 1.76
N ASN A 775 -3.80 -38.45 2.40
CA ASN A 775 -4.49 -37.99 3.60
C ASN A 775 -5.78 -37.23 3.30
N GLY A 776 -6.23 -37.17 2.04
CA GLY A 776 -7.43 -36.44 1.64
C GLY A 776 -7.30 -34.92 1.77
N GLY A 777 -6.07 -34.39 1.86
CA GLY A 777 -5.84 -32.96 1.89
C GLY A 777 -6.19 -32.35 0.53
N SER A 778 -7.25 -31.57 0.46
CA SER A 778 -7.46 -30.66 -0.67
C SER A 778 -6.35 -29.62 -0.68
N CYS A 779 -5.80 -29.33 -1.86
CA CYS A 779 -5.20 -28.03 -2.06
C CYS A 779 -6.37 -27.04 -2.02
N ASN A 780 -6.46 -26.22 -0.97
CA ASN A 780 -7.38 -25.08 -0.98
C ASN A 780 -6.79 -24.04 -1.94
N VAL A 781 -7.30 -23.99 -3.17
CA VAL A 781 -7.22 -22.82 -4.04
C VAL A 781 -8.59 -22.62 -4.67
#